data_AF-A0A2T5JUP8-F1
#
_entry.id   AF-A0A2T5JUP8-F1
#
_cell.length_a   1.000
_cell.length_b   1.000
_cell.length_c   1.000
_cell.angle_alpha   90.00
_cell.angle_beta   90.00
_cell.angle_gamma   90.00
#
_symmetry.space_group_name_H-M   'P 1'
#
loop_
_entity.id
_entity.type
_entity.pdbx_description
1 polymer ?
#
loop_
_entity_poly.entity_id
_entity_poly.type
_entity_poly.pdbx_seq_one_letter_code
_entity_poly.pdbx_strand_id
1 'polypeptide(L)'
;MRGLTAPGLWFEPVAPLRASGRLSRGDVAVFLGYARRGPAGRPVRLGSLTLAQEIFGPPLEGGHLQASLKGFFENGGRTAYVIRLVPPSAGTASARVGGWVARASFGWSLVDPRERRREARPDEATWVQLVEEVFRTTGPRSPAPGAWGNACDVRIVRTARARTESIPAALDDPRALWLRSLAGLEAHSVVVLGQTRQGASREVTVSVAGTDPARQRLLLPQRLTGLRDAHGRPVEFAPDQPVQVTSVEFDIEIRAAGQLEQAFRALAPDPRHSASIAAVMGAAARSVALLPEDVGGDDWADPAHWPAEGSFRLTGGSDGLDAVSAGDWLAGLAQVARLDEAALIAAPDLVLQPLMPDPAEPMPPEPADCCDLSPRAPGMILARVVEERADGAAPPLAGVEVDVLGPGGRTRTDAEGVFLATGIPVGLATLRLSKDGYIPAEVVVQAEGHVPAAPVTLSMAPLTLPRALVADEVLRVVAAMTDPALVGPYKVAVVDPPRPDATLDDLRAWRARLGESNRMAFVAPWLRLPPEGAGPGPGGLPVCPPSGHVCGAFARAELSVGIHRTGANLPLRHVEAPTLEIDEAAHGLINPEGINAIRSFAGRGIRLYGTRTLSADPEWRYLTARRVVDAIEKTLERGLHWMVFEPNDLMTRHAVAQSAVALLDRLWREGVLAGSAPAEAYGVKCDIENNPEEGRATGQLVVDVAVAPTAPLEFILFRLGNALDALKVTEATR
;
A
#
# COMPACT_ATOMS: atom_id res chain seq x y z
N MET A 1 -53.24 13.73 4.80
CA MET A 1 -53.83 14.95 4.20
C MET A 1 -54.55 15.73 5.28
N ARG A 2 -54.07 16.94 5.62
CA ARG A 2 -54.83 17.89 6.46
C ARG A 2 -55.77 18.66 5.53
N GLY A 3 -57.06 18.71 5.87
CA GLY A 3 -58.09 19.35 5.05
C GLY A 3 -57.94 20.87 5.04
N LEU A 4 -57.86 21.45 3.84
CA LEU A 4 -57.92 22.89 3.61
C LEU A 4 -59.39 23.35 3.72
N THR A 5 -59.66 24.37 4.53
CA THR A 5 -61.03 24.77 4.94
C THR A 5 -61.51 26.12 4.42
N ALA A 6 -60.80 26.80 3.51
CA ALA A 6 -61.27 28.06 2.91
C ALA A 6 -60.72 28.36 1.49
N PRO A 7 -61.45 29.10 0.63
CA PRO A 7 -60.99 29.52 -0.69
C PRO A 7 -59.89 30.60 -0.58
N GLY A 8 -58.76 30.38 -1.26
CA GLY A 8 -57.61 31.28 -1.30
C GLY A 8 -56.51 30.74 -2.23
N LEU A 9 -55.51 31.58 -2.55
CA LEU A 9 -54.35 31.19 -3.35
C LEU A 9 -53.25 30.75 -2.38
N TRP A 10 -52.95 29.45 -2.36
CA TRP A 10 -51.99 28.85 -1.45
C TRP A 10 -50.73 28.50 -2.24
N PHE A 11 -49.61 29.12 -1.89
CA PHE A 11 -48.31 28.73 -2.41
C PHE A 11 -47.67 27.79 -1.39
N GLU A 12 -47.57 26.50 -1.73
CA GLU A 12 -46.59 25.63 -1.07
C GLU A 12 -45.24 25.91 -1.74
N PRO A 13 -44.25 26.50 -1.03
CA PRO A 13 -42.91 26.53 -1.54
C PRO A 13 -42.41 25.09 -1.61
N VAL A 14 -42.42 24.50 -2.80
CA VAL A 14 -41.57 23.34 -3.08
C VAL A 14 -40.16 23.85 -2.84
N ALA A 15 -39.53 23.39 -1.76
CA ALA A 15 -38.13 23.71 -1.51
C ALA A 15 -37.36 23.33 -2.77
N PRO A 16 -36.61 24.24 -3.41
CA PRO A 16 -35.83 23.88 -4.58
C PRO A 16 -34.86 22.78 -4.15
N LEU A 17 -35.09 21.55 -4.62
CA LEU A 17 -34.15 20.45 -4.50
C LEU A 17 -32.96 20.81 -5.38
N ARG A 18 -31.98 21.44 -4.76
CA ARG A 18 -30.77 21.88 -5.45
C ARG A 18 -29.97 20.62 -5.81
N ALA A 19 -29.54 20.50 -7.06
CA ALA A 19 -28.24 19.90 -7.39
C ALA A 19 -27.13 20.77 -6.77
N SER A 20 -27.10 20.81 -5.44
CA SER A 20 -26.13 21.49 -4.61
C SER A 20 -25.06 20.47 -4.26
N GLY A 21 -24.06 20.37 -5.12
CA GLY A 21 -22.84 19.63 -4.86
C GLY A 21 -21.64 20.42 -5.39
N ARG A 22 -20.52 20.36 -4.68
CA ARG A 22 -19.22 20.59 -5.32
C ARG A 22 -19.08 19.55 -6.43
N LEU A 23 -18.52 19.96 -7.56
CA LEU A 23 -18.23 19.05 -8.66
C LEU A 23 -17.46 17.84 -8.11
N SER A 24 -17.77 16.65 -8.63
CA SER A 24 -17.07 15.43 -8.27
C SER A 24 -15.55 15.62 -8.41
N ARG A 25 -14.81 15.19 -7.39
CA ARG A 25 -13.36 15.31 -7.34
C ARG A 25 -12.71 14.55 -8.50
N GLY A 26 -11.78 15.22 -9.16
CA GLY A 26 -10.88 14.68 -10.18
C GLY A 26 -9.42 14.57 -9.70
N ASP A 27 -9.11 14.99 -8.48
CA ASP A 27 -7.74 15.07 -7.92
C ASP A 27 -7.23 13.75 -7.32
N VAL A 28 -8.09 12.74 -7.18
CA VAL A 28 -7.76 11.46 -6.54
C VAL A 28 -7.20 10.47 -7.58
N ALA A 29 -6.02 9.94 -7.29
CA ALA A 29 -5.34 8.97 -8.15
C ALA A 29 -5.36 7.56 -7.55
N VAL A 30 -5.43 6.54 -8.40
CA VAL A 30 -5.15 5.15 -8.04
C VAL A 30 -3.86 4.69 -8.71
N PHE A 31 -3.02 4.04 -7.94
CA PHE A 31 -1.74 3.48 -8.34
C PHE A 31 -1.80 1.97 -8.29
N LEU A 32 -1.44 1.32 -9.39
CA LEU A 32 -1.24 -0.12 -9.46
C LEU A 32 0.27 -0.39 -9.55
N GLY A 33 0.77 -1.27 -8.69
CA GLY A 33 2.20 -1.57 -8.67
C GLY A 33 2.60 -2.60 -7.65
N TYR A 34 3.89 -2.84 -7.57
CA TYR A 34 4.56 -3.78 -6.72
C TYR A 34 4.96 -3.13 -5.40
N ALA A 35 4.77 -3.86 -4.31
CA ALA A 35 5.21 -3.45 -2.98
C ALA A 35 5.73 -4.65 -2.20
N ARG A 36 6.64 -4.38 -1.25
CA ARG A 36 7.28 -5.41 -0.41
C ARG A 36 6.27 -6.11 0.49
N ARG A 37 5.32 -5.37 1.07
CA ARG A 37 4.31 -5.90 2.00
C ARG A 37 2.97 -5.16 1.88
N GLY A 38 2.02 -5.51 2.74
CA GLY A 38 0.70 -4.86 2.83
C GLY A 38 -0.41 -5.65 2.14
N PRO A 39 -1.66 -5.14 2.15
CA PRO A 39 -2.81 -5.81 1.57
C PRO A 39 -2.62 -6.19 0.10
N ALA A 40 -2.91 -7.45 -0.24
CA ALA A 40 -2.76 -7.97 -1.60
C ALA A 40 -4.04 -7.76 -2.43
N GLY A 41 -3.91 -7.21 -3.64
CA GLY A 41 -4.99 -7.10 -4.62
C GLY A 41 -6.20 -6.27 -4.16
N ARG A 42 -6.07 -5.50 -3.07
CA ARG A 42 -7.14 -4.67 -2.53
C ARG A 42 -6.71 -3.21 -2.57
N PRO A 43 -7.62 -2.29 -2.93
CA PRO A 43 -7.30 -0.88 -2.87
C PRO A 43 -7.07 -0.47 -1.42
N VAL A 44 -6.09 0.38 -1.19
CA VAL A 44 -5.79 0.97 0.13
C VAL A 44 -5.73 2.47 -0.04
N ARG A 45 -6.56 3.18 0.72
CA ARG A 45 -6.60 4.64 0.71
C ARG A 45 -5.43 5.22 1.50
N LEU A 46 -4.71 6.15 0.89
CA LEU A 46 -3.53 6.81 1.43
C LEU A 46 -3.73 8.33 1.45
N GLY A 47 -3.32 8.95 2.57
CA GLY A 47 -3.30 10.40 2.75
C GLY A 47 -1.90 11.01 2.84
N SER A 48 -0.85 10.20 2.81
CA SER A 48 0.55 10.66 2.85
C SER A 48 1.52 9.58 2.39
N LEU A 49 2.74 9.99 2.02
CA LEU A 49 3.84 9.07 1.71
C LEU A 49 4.28 8.25 2.93
N THR A 50 4.32 8.85 4.13
CA THR A 50 4.67 8.14 5.36
C THR A 50 3.72 6.96 5.62
N LEU A 51 2.42 7.17 5.40
CA LEU A 51 1.44 6.10 5.49
C LEU A 51 1.66 5.02 4.43
N ALA A 52 2.02 5.41 3.20
CA ALA A 52 2.36 4.47 2.14
C ALA A 52 3.54 3.58 2.55
N GLN A 53 4.60 4.15 3.11
CA GLN A 53 5.78 3.41 3.57
C GLN A 53 5.47 2.53 4.78
N GLU A 54 4.64 3.00 5.71
CA GLU A 54 4.18 2.20 6.86
C GLU A 54 3.45 0.94 6.40
N ILE A 55 2.53 1.07 5.44
CA ILE A 55 1.70 -0.05 4.96
C ILE A 55 2.44 -0.96 3.97
N PHE A 56 3.07 -0.37 2.95
CA PHE A 56 3.62 -1.08 1.81
C PHE A 56 5.13 -1.38 1.92
N GLY A 57 5.79 -0.81 2.92
CA GLY A 57 7.22 -0.94 3.15
C GLY A 57 8.07 0.03 2.30
N PRO A 58 9.41 -0.05 2.41
CA PRO A 58 10.32 0.78 1.63
C PRO A 58 10.26 0.44 0.12
N PRO A 59 10.90 1.25 -0.75
CA PRO A 59 10.99 0.97 -2.18
C PRO A 59 11.36 -0.48 -2.48
N LEU A 60 10.59 -1.09 -3.39
CA LEU A 60 10.88 -2.41 -3.92
C LEU A 60 11.87 -2.26 -5.08
N GLU A 61 12.86 -3.14 -5.11
CA GLU A 61 13.84 -3.20 -6.19
C GLU A 61 13.16 -3.63 -7.50
N GLY A 62 13.48 -2.95 -8.61
CA GLY A 62 12.75 -3.10 -9.87
C GLY A 62 11.30 -2.58 -9.85
N GLY A 63 10.86 -1.96 -8.75
CA GLY A 63 9.57 -1.30 -8.61
C GLY A 63 9.70 0.23 -8.53
N HIS A 64 8.76 0.92 -9.10
CA HIS A 64 8.65 2.38 -9.19
C HIS A 64 7.46 2.96 -8.39
N LEU A 65 6.56 2.12 -7.87
CA LEU A 65 5.39 2.55 -7.09
C LEU A 65 5.72 3.60 -6.01
N GLN A 66 6.72 3.35 -5.16
CA GLN A 66 7.08 4.29 -4.08
C GLN A 66 7.61 5.62 -4.61
N ALA A 67 8.43 5.60 -5.67
CA ALA A 67 8.95 6.79 -6.31
C ALA A 67 7.82 7.62 -6.94
N SER A 68 6.86 6.97 -7.61
CA SER A 68 5.68 7.62 -8.20
C SER A 68 4.73 8.17 -7.15
N LEU A 69 4.53 7.48 -6.02
CA LEU A 69 3.75 8.00 -4.88
C LEU A 69 4.41 9.23 -4.26
N LYS A 70 5.73 9.21 -4.07
CA LYS A 70 6.48 10.39 -3.63
C LYS A 70 6.30 11.54 -4.60
N GLY A 71 6.49 11.30 -5.89
CA GLY A 71 6.22 12.27 -6.95
C GLY A 71 4.80 12.85 -6.87
N PHE A 72 3.79 12.01 -6.63
CA PHE A 72 2.39 12.44 -6.48
C PHE A 72 2.18 13.38 -5.29
N PHE A 73 2.61 12.99 -4.09
CA PHE A 73 2.41 13.78 -2.88
C PHE A 73 3.23 15.09 -2.91
N GLU A 74 4.49 15.04 -3.36
CA GLU A 74 5.35 16.24 -3.49
C GLU A 74 4.79 17.26 -4.49
N ASN A 75 4.14 16.77 -5.55
CA ASN A 75 3.51 17.62 -6.56
C ASN A 75 2.13 18.14 -6.15
N GLY A 76 1.66 17.87 -4.93
CA GLY A 76 0.45 18.44 -4.33
C GLY A 76 -0.77 17.54 -4.33
N GLY A 77 -0.60 16.26 -4.70
CA GLY A 77 -1.59 15.22 -4.46
C GLY A 77 -1.88 15.05 -2.96
N ARG A 78 -3.15 14.81 -2.61
CA ARG A 78 -3.59 14.66 -1.21
C ARG A 78 -4.16 13.30 -0.88
N THR A 79 -4.75 12.63 -1.87
CA THR A 79 -5.45 11.36 -1.69
C THR A 79 -5.04 10.44 -2.83
N ALA A 80 -4.51 9.28 -2.48
CA ALA A 80 -4.16 8.23 -3.43
C ALA A 80 -4.76 6.90 -2.98
N TYR A 81 -5.05 6.02 -3.92
CA TYR A 81 -5.24 4.60 -3.65
C TYR A 81 -4.05 3.83 -4.17
N VAL A 82 -3.67 2.78 -3.47
CA VAL A 82 -2.70 1.80 -3.96
C VAL A 82 -3.38 0.45 -4.02
N ILE A 83 -3.26 -0.21 -5.17
CA ILE A 83 -3.60 -1.62 -5.34
C ILE A 83 -2.27 -2.35 -5.54
N ARG A 84 -1.82 -3.04 -4.49
CA ARG A 84 -0.61 -3.86 -4.56
C ARG A 84 -0.90 -5.11 -5.38
N LEU A 85 -0.14 -5.29 -6.45
CA LEU A 85 -0.19 -6.49 -7.26
C LEU A 85 0.58 -7.62 -6.58
N VAL A 86 -0.09 -8.75 -6.42
CA VAL A 86 0.47 -9.96 -5.83
C VAL A 86 -0.03 -11.14 -6.66
N PRO A 87 0.86 -11.85 -7.37
CA PRO A 87 0.45 -13.00 -8.17
C PRO A 87 0.04 -14.18 -7.27
N PRO A 88 -0.77 -15.13 -7.77
CA PRO A 88 -1.21 -16.29 -6.99
C PRO A 88 -0.09 -17.18 -6.45
N SER A 89 1.10 -17.11 -7.06
CA SER A 89 2.31 -17.84 -6.63
C SER A 89 2.96 -17.27 -5.36
N ALA A 90 2.56 -16.08 -4.92
CA ALA A 90 3.17 -15.43 -3.75
C ALA A 90 2.85 -16.17 -2.45
N GLY A 91 3.89 -16.49 -1.69
CA GLY A 91 3.82 -17.17 -0.40
C GLY A 91 3.78 -16.20 0.78
N THR A 92 3.04 -16.56 1.83
CA THR A 92 3.09 -15.85 3.11
C THR A 92 4.00 -16.60 4.07
N ALA A 93 5.00 -15.90 4.62
CA ALA A 93 5.92 -16.52 5.57
C ALA A 93 5.18 -16.98 6.83
N SER A 94 5.51 -18.17 7.33
CA SER A 94 4.90 -18.72 8.53
C SER A 94 5.84 -19.65 9.29
N ALA A 95 5.51 -19.91 10.55
CA ALA A 95 6.18 -20.90 11.39
C ALA A 95 5.14 -21.60 12.26
N ARG A 96 5.29 -22.92 12.41
CA ARG A 96 4.48 -23.69 13.36
C ARG A 96 5.05 -23.55 14.76
N VAL A 97 4.19 -23.26 15.72
CA VAL A 97 4.52 -22.94 17.11
C VAL A 97 3.72 -23.85 18.05
N GLY A 98 3.89 -25.17 17.90
CA GLY A 98 3.03 -26.16 18.55
C GLY A 98 1.67 -26.25 17.87
N GLY A 99 0.57 -26.14 18.64
CA GLY A 99 -0.80 -26.05 18.13
C GLY A 99 -1.18 -24.67 17.55
N TRP A 100 -0.19 -23.81 17.33
CA TRP A 100 -0.37 -22.45 16.83
C TRP A 100 0.45 -22.22 15.56
N VAL A 101 0.04 -21.23 14.78
CA VAL A 101 0.79 -20.75 13.62
C VAL A 101 1.11 -19.26 13.78
N ALA A 102 2.39 -18.94 13.72
CA ALA A 102 2.86 -17.57 13.52
C ALA A 102 2.89 -17.31 12.01
N ARG A 103 2.22 -16.26 11.54
CA ARG A 103 2.16 -15.92 10.11
C ARG A 103 2.40 -14.44 9.87
N ALA A 104 3.20 -14.12 8.86
CA ALA A 104 3.38 -12.76 8.37
C ALA A 104 2.02 -12.19 7.97
N SER A 105 1.65 -11.05 8.54
CA SER A 105 0.32 -10.49 8.39
C SER A 105 0.35 -8.97 8.49
N PHE A 106 -0.72 -8.38 7.98
CA PHE A 106 -0.98 -6.96 8.04
C PHE A 106 -2.23 -6.69 8.89
N GLY A 107 -2.18 -5.66 9.74
CA GLY A 107 -3.32 -5.25 10.56
C GLY A 107 -4.21 -4.22 9.85
N TRP A 108 -5.50 -4.52 9.69
CA TRP A 108 -6.44 -3.60 9.05
C TRP A 108 -6.75 -2.35 9.88
N SER A 109 -6.45 -2.33 11.19
CA SER A 109 -6.47 -1.13 12.03
C SER A 109 -5.52 -0.05 11.52
N LEU A 110 -4.41 -0.43 10.87
CA LEU A 110 -3.49 0.53 10.24
C LEU A 110 -4.14 1.28 9.08
N VAL A 111 -5.26 0.83 8.53
CA VAL A 111 -5.94 1.47 7.39
C VAL A 111 -7.37 1.90 7.70
N ASP A 112 -7.82 1.73 8.95
CA ASP A 112 -9.14 2.19 9.39
C ASP A 112 -9.11 3.73 9.60
N PRO A 113 -9.93 4.50 8.87
CA PRO A 113 -10.02 5.95 9.07
C PRO A 113 -10.59 6.34 10.43
N ARG A 114 -11.48 5.54 11.04
CA ARG A 114 -12.15 5.86 12.31
C ARG A 114 -11.16 5.93 13.47
N GLU A 115 -10.17 5.04 13.46
CA GLU A 115 -9.11 5.04 14.46
C GLU A 115 -8.12 6.19 14.22
N ARG A 116 -8.00 6.69 12.98
CA ARG A 116 -7.04 7.75 12.60
C ARG A 116 -7.63 9.17 12.62
N ARG A 117 -8.96 9.38 12.54
CA ARG A 117 -9.62 10.70 12.61
C ARG A 117 -10.99 10.62 13.32
N ARG A 118 -11.25 11.58 14.22
CA ARG A 118 -12.52 11.71 15.00
C ARG A 118 -13.77 12.09 14.19
N GLU A 119 -13.66 12.38 12.89
CA GLU A 119 -14.79 12.72 12.03
C GLU A 119 -14.64 12.03 10.68
N ALA A 120 -15.48 11.02 10.43
CA ALA A 120 -15.56 10.38 9.11
C ALA A 120 -16.35 11.28 8.15
N ARG A 121 -15.82 11.54 6.95
CA ARG A 121 -16.53 12.32 5.91
C ARG A 121 -17.48 11.42 5.10
N PRO A 122 -18.52 11.98 4.44
CA PRO A 122 -19.50 11.20 3.69
C PRO A 122 -18.91 10.32 2.57
N ASP A 123 -17.78 10.71 1.99
CA ASP A 123 -17.01 9.97 0.98
C ASP A 123 -16.12 8.86 1.55
N GLU A 124 -15.85 8.88 2.86
CA GLU A 124 -15.20 7.76 3.57
C GLU A 124 -16.16 6.60 3.84
N ALA A 125 -17.48 6.78 3.67
CA ALA A 125 -18.46 5.73 3.91
C ALA A 125 -18.23 4.49 3.04
N THR A 126 -17.90 4.66 1.75
CA THR A 126 -17.60 3.54 0.84
C THR A 126 -16.32 2.81 1.26
N TRP A 127 -15.28 3.55 1.66
CA TRP A 127 -14.04 2.96 2.14
C TRP A 127 -14.23 2.22 3.47
N VAL A 128 -14.98 2.80 4.40
CA VAL A 128 -15.33 2.18 5.68
C VAL A 128 -16.13 0.91 5.46
N GLN A 129 -17.09 0.90 4.52
CA GLN A 129 -17.82 -0.31 4.15
C GLN A 129 -16.89 -1.39 3.56
N LEU A 130 -15.95 -1.02 2.68
CA LEU A 130 -14.95 -1.94 2.16
C LEU A 130 -14.09 -2.52 3.28
N VAL A 131 -13.61 -1.69 4.20
CA VAL A 131 -12.82 -2.13 5.36
C VAL A 131 -13.66 -3.04 6.26
N GLU A 132 -14.91 -2.69 6.58
CA GLU A 132 -15.82 -3.52 7.38
C GLU A 132 -16.11 -4.87 6.74
N GLU A 133 -16.34 -4.91 5.42
CA GLU A 133 -16.51 -6.16 4.66
C GLU A 133 -15.23 -7.02 4.74
N VAL A 134 -14.08 -6.38 4.63
CA VAL A 134 -12.79 -7.03 4.77
C VAL A 134 -12.55 -7.57 6.19
N PHE A 135 -12.84 -6.79 7.23
CA PHE A 135 -12.79 -7.23 8.62
C PHE A 135 -13.74 -8.40 8.86
N ARG A 136 -14.95 -8.37 8.28
CA ARG A 136 -15.93 -9.46 8.37
C ARG A 136 -15.45 -10.75 7.71
N THR A 137 -14.73 -10.64 6.59
CA THR A 137 -14.29 -11.80 5.80
C THR A 137 -12.94 -12.36 6.22
N THR A 138 -12.02 -11.50 6.67
CA THR A 138 -10.63 -11.88 6.97
C THR A 138 -10.23 -11.69 8.43
N GLY A 139 -11.07 -11.05 9.24
CA GLY A 139 -10.73 -10.65 10.60
C GLY A 139 -9.85 -9.40 10.67
N PRO A 140 -9.35 -9.03 11.86
CA PRO A 140 -8.53 -7.83 12.06
C PRO A 140 -7.15 -7.89 11.39
N ARG A 141 -6.73 -9.10 10.99
CA ARG A 141 -5.44 -9.37 10.35
C ARG A 141 -5.68 -10.11 9.05
N SER A 142 -4.90 -9.80 8.02
CA SER A 142 -4.87 -10.56 6.78
C SER A 142 -3.46 -11.07 6.48
N PRO A 143 -3.32 -12.28 5.89
CA PRO A 143 -2.04 -12.74 5.36
C PRO A 143 -1.44 -11.67 4.44
N ALA A 144 -0.15 -11.41 4.61
CA ALA A 144 0.57 -10.45 3.80
C ALA A 144 1.72 -11.16 3.08
N PRO A 145 1.47 -11.71 1.87
CA PRO A 145 2.48 -12.41 1.09
C PRO A 145 3.71 -11.55 0.85
N GLY A 146 4.85 -12.23 0.72
CA GLY A 146 6.12 -11.66 0.33
C GLY A 146 7.32 -12.17 1.13
N ALA A 147 8.50 -12.04 0.54
CA ALA A 147 9.78 -12.48 1.10
C ALA A 147 10.17 -11.71 2.37
N TRP A 148 9.64 -10.50 2.57
CA TRP A 148 9.84 -9.69 3.78
C TRP A 148 9.51 -10.46 5.07
N GLY A 149 8.53 -11.37 5.02
CA GLY A 149 8.11 -12.16 6.17
C GLY A 149 9.19 -13.14 6.67
N ASN A 150 10.13 -13.54 5.81
CA ASN A 150 11.22 -14.47 6.18
C ASN A 150 12.28 -13.84 7.10
N ALA A 151 12.27 -12.51 7.18
CA ALA A 151 13.10 -11.75 8.10
C ALA A 151 12.46 -11.60 9.49
N CYS A 152 11.24 -12.14 9.68
CA CYS A 152 10.55 -12.08 10.97
C CYS A 152 10.83 -13.33 11.81
N ASP A 153 11.03 -13.13 13.11
CA ASP A 153 11.06 -14.19 14.10
C ASP A 153 10.18 -13.85 15.30
N VAL A 154 9.61 -14.89 15.91
CA VAL A 154 8.78 -14.77 17.11
C VAL A 154 9.44 -15.56 18.23
N ARG A 155 9.73 -14.88 19.34
CA ARG A 155 10.21 -15.49 20.57
C ARG A 155 9.08 -15.56 21.58
N ILE A 156 8.77 -16.76 22.05
CA ILE A 156 7.72 -17.03 23.02
C ILE A 156 8.35 -17.62 24.28
N VAL A 157 8.03 -17.02 25.42
CA VAL A 157 8.46 -17.50 26.73
C VAL A 157 7.27 -17.58 27.66
N ARG A 158 7.08 -18.72 28.32
CA ARG A 158 6.07 -18.84 29.35
C ARG A 158 6.51 -18.07 30.61
N THR A 159 5.60 -17.26 31.12
CA THR A 159 5.77 -16.43 32.30
C THR A 159 4.63 -16.71 33.29
N ALA A 160 4.76 -16.15 34.49
CA ALA A 160 3.75 -16.22 35.53
C ALA A 160 3.63 -14.86 36.20
N ARG A 161 2.47 -14.21 36.09
CA ARG A 161 2.21 -12.89 36.69
C ARG A 161 1.69 -13.00 38.13
N ALA A 162 0.85 -13.98 38.40
CA ALA A 162 0.29 -14.24 39.72
C ALA A 162 0.88 -15.51 40.32
N ARG A 163 1.50 -15.36 41.50
CA ARG A 163 1.93 -16.47 42.34
C ARG A 163 1.43 -16.22 43.75
N THR A 164 0.50 -17.07 44.21
CA THR A 164 -0.21 -16.90 45.48
C THR A 164 -0.48 -18.26 46.10
N GLU A 165 -0.82 -18.29 47.39
CA GLU A 165 -1.11 -19.52 48.11
C GLU A 165 -2.56 -19.50 48.59
N SER A 166 -3.15 -20.68 48.67
CA SER A 166 -4.43 -20.83 49.36
C SER A 166 -4.27 -20.68 50.87
N ILE A 167 -5.33 -20.18 51.51
CA ILE A 167 -5.46 -20.15 52.97
C ILE A 167 -5.96 -21.54 53.41
N PRO A 168 -5.21 -22.26 54.27
CA PRO A 168 -5.64 -23.58 54.75
C PRO A 168 -6.90 -23.48 55.60
N ALA A 169 -8.01 -24.00 55.11
CA ALA A 169 -9.31 -23.96 55.80
C ALA A 169 -10.28 -25.03 55.26
N ALA A 170 -11.29 -25.37 56.05
CA ALA A 170 -12.39 -26.20 55.56
C ALA A 170 -13.13 -25.46 54.44
N LEU A 171 -13.27 -26.10 53.27
CA LEU A 171 -13.96 -25.53 52.12
C LEU A 171 -15.46 -25.39 52.40
N ASP A 172 -15.97 -24.16 52.31
CA ASP A 172 -17.40 -23.83 52.41
C ASP A 172 -18.14 -24.11 51.08
N ASP A 173 -17.43 -23.88 49.96
CA ASP A 173 -17.76 -24.34 48.62
C ASP A 173 -16.61 -25.24 48.14
N PRO A 174 -16.89 -26.49 47.77
CA PRO A 174 -15.86 -27.43 47.31
C PRO A 174 -15.15 -27.00 46.01
N ARG A 175 -15.64 -25.97 45.31
CA ARG A 175 -15.02 -25.38 44.11
C ARG A 175 -14.24 -24.10 44.39
N ALA A 176 -14.31 -23.53 45.58
CA ALA A 176 -13.68 -22.25 45.87
C ALA A 176 -12.39 -22.40 46.67
N LEU A 177 -11.31 -21.77 46.22
CA LEU A 177 -10.06 -21.64 46.97
C LEU A 177 -9.96 -20.21 47.51
N TRP A 178 -9.79 -20.04 48.82
CA TRP A 178 -9.41 -18.75 49.39
C TRP A 178 -7.93 -18.51 49.15
N LEU A 179 -7.56 -17.36 48.58
CA LEU A 179 -6.18 -17.02 48.29
C LEU A 179 -5.71 -15.86 49.16
N ARG A 180 -4.40 -15.81 49.43
CA ARG A 180 -3.77 -14.64 50.09
C ARG A 180 -3.89 -13.36 49.26
N SER A 181 -3.95 -13.50 47.94
CA SER A 181 -4.13 -12.43 46.97
C SER A 181 -4.72 -12.99 45.68
N LEU A 182 -5.69 -12.27 45.11
CA LEU A 182 -6.24 -12.50 43.77
C LEU A 182 -5.62 -11.61 42.68
N ALA A 183 -4.61 -10.80 43.00
CA ALA A 183 -4.04 -9.86 42.04
C ALA A 183 -3.51 -10.59 40.80
N GLY A 184 -4.02 -10.22 39.63
CA GLY A 184 -3.65 -10.82 38.34
C GLY A 184 -4.43 -12.08 37.96
N LEU A 185 -5.45 -12.49 38.72
CA LEU A 185 -6.32 -13.62 38.41
C LEU A 185 -7.76 -13.15 38.09
N GLU A 186 -8.35 -13.69 37.03
CA GLU A 186 -9.72 -13.44 36.61
C GLU A 186 -10.39 -14.70 36.05
N ALA A 187 -11.65 -14.58 35.60
CA ALA A 187 -12.30 -15.66 34.87
C ALA A 187 -11.49 -16.00 33.61
N HIS A 188 -11.39 -17.30 33.28
CA HIS A 188 -10.60 -17.81 32.14
C HIS A 188 -9.08 -17.67 32.29
N SER A 189 -8.56 -17.23 33.44
CA SER A 189 -7.13 -17.38 33.71
C SER A 189 -6.76 -18.86 33.80
N VAL A 190 -5.69 -19.27 33.14
CA VAL A 190 -5.15 -20.63 33.26
C VAL A 190 -4.15 -20.64 34.40
N VAL A 191 -4.33 -21.55 35.37
CA VAL A 191 -3.47 -21.64 36.56
C VAL A 191 -3.00 -23.07 36.78
N VAL A 192 -1.76 -23.21 37.25
CA VAL A 192 -1.20 -24.44 37.78
C VAL A 192 -1.39 -24.43 39.30
N LEU A 193 -2.12 -25.42 39.80
CA LEU A 193 -2.28 -25.71 41.22
C LEU A 193 -1.22 -26.73 41.61
N GLY A 194 -0.36 -26.37 42.57
CA GLY A 194 0.72 -27.23 43.07
C GLY A 194 0.63 -27.45 44.57
N GLN A 195 0.85 -28.68 45.03
CA GLN A 195 0.96 -28.99 46.45
C GLN A 195 2.00 -30.08 46.67
N THR A 196 2.97 -29.82 47.55
CA THR A 196 4.01 -30.79 47.93
C THR A 196 3.68 -31.41 49.28
N ARG A 197 3.53 -32.74 49.32
CA ARG A 197 3.21 -33.49 50.54
C ARG A 197 4.08 -34.72 50.67
N GLN A 198 4.71 -34.92 51.83
CA GLN A 198 5.55 -36.09 52.16
C GLN A 198 6.61 -36.41 51.08
N GLY A 199 7.21 -35.38 50.48
CA GLY A 199 8.22 -35.53 49.43
C GLY A 199 7.69 -35.76 48.00
N ALA A 200 6.37 -35.92 47.82
CA ALA A 200 5.73 -36.00 46.50
C ALA A 200 5.09 -34.66 46.14
N SER A 201 5.48 -34.08 44.99
CA SER A 201 4.82 -32.90 44.43
C SER A 201 3.71 -33.31 43.48
N ARG A 202 2.55 -32.67 43.62
CA ARG A 202 1.38 -32.88 42.75
C ARG A 202 1.01 -31.56 42.10
N GLU A 203 0.84 -31.56 40.79
CA GLU A 203 0.42 -30.38 40.03
C GLU A 203 -0.74 -30.71 39.11
N VAL A 204 -1.67 -29.78 38.97
CA VAL A 204 -2.75 -29.85 37.98
C VAL A 204 -3.00 -28.47 37.40
N THR A 205 -3.22 -28.43 36.08
CA THR A 205 -3.58 -27.20 35.39
C THR A 205 -5.09 -27.09 35.30
N VAL A 206 -5.64 -25.90 35.52
CA VAL A 206 -7.08 -25.65 35.47
C VAL A 206 -7.37 -24.30 34.84
N SER A 207 -8.49 -24.22 34.11
CA SER A 207 -9.06 -22.96 33.65
C SER A 207 -10.00 -22.41 34.72
N VAL A 208 -9.73 -21.21 35.23
CA VAL A 208 -10.50 -20.56 36.29
C VAL A 208 -11.92 -20.27 35.81
N ALA A 209 -12.93 -20.69 36.57
CA ALA A 209 -14.33 -20.47 36.24
C ALA A 209 -14.82 -19.06 36.62
N GLY A 210 -14.17 -18.43 37.60
CA GLY A 210 -14.48 -17.06 38.03
C GLY A 210 -13.71 -16.66 39.30
N THR A 211 -13.88 -15.42 39.72
CA THR A 211 -13.29 -14.88 40.97
C THR A 211 -14.36 -14.17 41.81
N ASP A 212 -14.22 -14.20 43.13
CA ASP A 212 -14.95 -13.34 44.08
C ASP A 212 -13.93 -12.43 44.78
N PRO A 213 -13.69 -11.22 44.25
CA PRO A 213 -12.72 -10.28 44.81
C PRO A 213 -13.04 -9.84 46.24
N ALA A 214 -14.33 -9.74 46.57
CA ALA A 214 -14.80 -9.28 47.88
C ALA A 214 -14.45 -10.29 48.98
N ARG A 215 -14.45 -11.59 48.65
CA ARG A 215 -14.11 -12.68 49.58
C ARG A 215 -12.72 -13.28 49.35
N GLN A 216 -11.94 -12.75 48.41
CA GLN A 216 -10.64 -13.30 47.99
C GLN A 216 -10.70 -14.79 47.58
N ARG A 217 -11.72 -15.17 46.79
CA ARG A 217 -11.91 -16.56 46.33
C ARG A 217 -11.67 -16.73 44.84
N LEU A 218 -11.01 -17.83 44.49
CA LEU A 218 -10.87 -18.35 43.14
C LEU A 218 -11.86 -19.50 42.94
N LEU A 219 -12.69 -19.44 41.90
CA LEU A 219 -13.66 -20.48 41.59
C LEU A 219 -13.11 -21.43 40.53
N LEU A 220 -13.03 -22.71 40.89
CA LEU A 220 -12.58 -23.80 40.03
C LEU A 220 -13.75 -24.32 39.16
N PRO A 221 -13.45 -24.92 38.00
CA PRO A 221 -14.48 -25.49 37.13
C PRO A 221 -15.13 -26.74 37.75
N GLN A 222 -14.39 -27.46 38.59
CA GLN A 222 -14.86 -28.62 39.33
C GLN A 222 -14.38 -28.57 40.79
N ARG A 223 -14.81 -29.51 41.62
CA ARG A 223 -14.40 -29.59 43.02
C ARG A 223 -12.89 -29.83 43.12
N LEU A 224 -12.21 -29.19 44.07
CA LEU A 224 -10.75 -29.32 44.26
C LEU A 224 -10.29 -30.79 44.39
N THR A 225 -11.06 -31.62 45.09
CA THR A 225 -10.79 -33.06 45.28
C THR A 225 -11.15 -33.94 44.09
N GLY A 226 -11.83 -33.39 43.08
CA GLY A 226 -12.24 -34.09 41.86
C GLY A 226 -11.38 -33.77 40.64
N LEU A 227 -10.32 -32.96 40.80
CA LEU A 227 -9.43 -32.58 39.71
C LEU A 227 -8.65 -33.79 39.20
N ARG A 228 -8.39 -33.78 37.89
CA ARG A 228 -7.65 -34.82 37.18
C ARG A 228 -6.49 -34.19 36.43
N ASP A 229 -5.37 -34.89 36.36
CA ASP A 229 -4.22 -34.49 35.54
C ASP A 229 -4.54 -34.62 34.04
N ALA A 230 -3.60 -34.19 33.18
CA ALA A 230 -3.72 -34.28 31.72
C ALA A 230 -3.92 -35.72 31.19
N HIS A 231 -3.64 -36.75 31.99
CA HIS A 231 -3.85 -38.17 31.63
C HIS A 231 -5.15 -38.73 32.22
N GLY A 232 -6.01 -37.87 32.78
CA GLY A 232 -7.28 -38.24 33.40
C GLY A 232 -7.15 -38.89 34.78
N ARG A 233 -5.95 -38.89 35.39
CA ARG A 233 -5.72 -39.48 36.71
C ARG A 233 -6.12 -38.48 37.81
N PRO A 234 -6.85 -38.91 38.85
CA PRO A 234 -7.24 -38.01 39.93
C PRO A 234 -6.01 -37.48 40.68
N VAL A 235 -5.99 -36.17 40.94
CA VAL A 235 -4.96 -35.50 41.74
C VAL A 235 -5.60 -35.06 43.05
N GLU A 236 -5.26 -35.73 44.16
CA GLU A 236 -5.82 -35.35 45.45
C GLU A 236 -5.02 -34.21 46.06
N PHE A 237 -5.71 -33.10 46.33
CA PHE A 237 -5.23 -31.98 47.12
C PHE A 237 -5.81 -32.05 48.55
N ALA A 238 -5.00 -31.69 49.53
CA ALA A 238 -5.38 -31.54 50.93
C ALA A 238 -5.83 -30.07 51.17
N PRO A 239 -7.14 -29.79 51.35
CA PRO A 239 -7.64 -28.43 51.49
C PRO A 239 -7.20 -27.75 52.81
N ASP A 240 -6.82 -28.56 53.80
CA ASP A 240 -6.26 -28.15 55.08
C ASP A 240 -4.75 -27.83 55.02
N GLN A 241 -4.14 -27.90 53.83
CA GLN A 241 -2.75 -27.49 53.59
C GLN A 241 -2.69 -26.43 52.47
N PRO A 242 -1.67 -25.56 52.45
CA PRO A 242 -1.54 -24.57 51.39
C PRO A 242 -1.43 -25.23 50.01
N VAL A 243 -2.17 -24.68 49.04
CA VAL A 243 -2.09 -25.00 47.61
C VAL A 243 -1.48 -23.80 46.91
N GLN A 244 -0.35 -23.99 46.24
CA GLN A 244 0.28 -22.97 45.43
C GLN A 244 -0.55 -22.77 44.15
N VAL A 245 -0.93 -21.53 43.87
CA VAL A 245 -1.59 -21.13 42.62
C VAL A 245 -0.61 -20.27 41.84
N THR A 246 -0.27 -20.72 40.63
CA THR A 246 0.61 -20.00 39.70
C THR A 246 -0.13 -19.81 38.39
N SER A 247 -0.25 -18.57 37.91
CA SER A 247 -0.83 -18.29 36.59
C SER A 247 0.09 -18.72 35.46
N VAL A 248 -0.51 -18.95 34.29
CA VAL A 248 0.18 -19.27 33.05
C VAL A 248 -0.05 -18.13 32.06
N GLU A 249 1.02 -17.40 31.75
CA GLU A 249 1.03 -16.37 30.73
C GLU A 249 2.21 -16.56 29.77
N PHE A 250 2.24 -15.74 28.71
CA PHE A 250 3.28 -15.76 27.69
C PHE A 250 3.76 -14.34 27.39
N ASP A 251 5.08 -14.20 27.34
CA ASP A 251 5.75 -13.05 26.77
C ASP A 251 6.11 -13.38 25.31
N ILE A 252 5.72 -12.49 24.41
CA ILE A 252 5.88 -12.68 22.97
C ILE A 252 6.65 -11.50 22.40
N GLU A 253 7.80 -11.75 21.82
CA GLU A 253 8.61 -10.76 21.12
C GLU A 253 8.60 -11.05 19.62
N ILE A 254 8.30 -10.03 18.83
CA ILE A 254 8.40 -10.06 17.36
C ILE A 254 9.64 -9.26 16.99
N ARG A 255 10.54 -9.91 16.26
CA ARG A 255 11.72 -9.29 15.67
C ARG A 255 11.60 -9.30 14.16
N ALA A 256 12.08 -8.24 13.53
CA ALA A 256 12.17 -8.11 12.07
C ALA A 256 13.60 -7.68 11.72
N ALA A 257 14.24 -8.41 10.81
CA ALA A 257 15.64 -8.22 10.44
C ALA A 257 16.58 -8.17 11.67
N GLY A 258 16.35 -9.05 12.65
CA GLY A 258 17.12 -9.14 13.89
C GLY A 258 16.84 -8.05 14.94
N GLN A 259 16.11 -6.99 14.59
CA GLN A 259 15.73 -5.92 15.50
C GLN A 259 14.39 -6.22 16.17
N LEU A 260 14.27 -5.90 17.47
CA LEU A 260 13.00 -6.02 18.19
C LEU A 260 11.99 -5.00 17.65
N GLU A 261 10.93 -5.47 17.00
CA GLU A 261 9.87 -4.62 16.45
C GLU A 261 8.80 -4.36 17.50
N GLN A 262 8.32 -5.43 18.17
CA GLN A 262 7.26 -5.35 19.18
C GLN A 262 7.46 -6.41 20.26
N ALA A 263 7.04 -6.09 21.48
CA ALA A 263 6.98 -7.04 22.59
C ALA A 263 5.63 -6.94 23.30
N PHE A 264 5.04 -8.08 23.57
CA PHE A 264 3.82 -8.24 24.35
C PHE A 264 4.16 -9.03 25.61
N ARG A 265 3.57 -8.63 26.73
CA ARG A 265 3.91 -9.16 28.06
C ARG A 265 2.67 -9.71 28.73
N ALA A 266 2.83 -10.82 29.46
CA ALA A 266 1.80 -11.44 30.28
C ALA A 266 0.48 -11.70 29.54
N LEU A 267 0.56 -12.32 28.36
CA LEU A 267 -0.62 -12.70 27.56
C LEU A 267 -1.15 -14.08 27.95
N ALA A 268 -2.47 -14.23 28.00
CA ALA A 268 -3.12 -15.49 28.37
C ALA A 268 -3.41 -16.37 27.13
N PRO A 269 -3.31 -17.71 27.25
CA PRO A 269 -3.61 -18.62 26.14
C PRO A 269 -5.11 -18.71 25.80
N ASP A 270 -6.01 -18.59 26.79
CA ASP A 270 -7.47 -18.71 26.57
C ASP A 270 -8.01 -17.46 25.82
N PRO A 271 -8.65 -17.61 24.64
CA PRO A 271 -9.24 -16.51 23.87
C PRO A 271 -10.28 -15.67 24.61
N ARG A 272 -10.94 -16.26 25.62
CA ARG A 272 -11.99 -15.60 26.43
C ARG A 272 -11.42 -14.68 27.52
N HIS A 273 -10.12 -14.79 27.80
CA HIS A 273 -9.43 -13.94 28.76
C HIS A 273 -9.28 -12.51 28.21
N SER A 274 -9.33 -11.49 29.07
CA SER A 274 -9.25 -10.09 28.62
C SER A 274 -7.91 -9.75 27.96
N ALA A 275 -6.84 -10.41 28.40
CA ALA A 275 -5.48 -10.31 27.87
C ALA A 275 -5.08 -11.50 26.98
N SER A 276 -6.03 -12.08 26.22
CA SER A 276 -5.73 -13.25 25.39
C SER A 276 -4.72 -12.93 24.27
N ILE A 277 -3.87 -13.90 23.95
CA ILE A 277 -2.88 -13.79 22.86
C ILE A 277 -3.58 -13.41 21.55
N ALA A 278 -4.64 -14.14 21.20
CA ALA A 278 -5.36 -13.94 19.94
C ALA A 278 -5.99 -12.54 19.83
N ALA A 279 -6.61 -12.03 20.91
CA ALA A 279 -7.24 -10.71 20.88
C ALA A 279 -6.21 -9.57 20.89
N VAL A 280 -5.26 -9.60 21.83
CA VAL A 280 -4.27 -8.51 22.01
C VAL A 280 -3.35 -8.42 20.81
N MET A 281 -2.76 -9.55 20.38
CA MET A 281 -1.94 -9.54 19.18
C MET A 281 -2.79 -9.22 17.97
N GLY A 282 -3.98 -9.81 17.83
CA GLY A 282 -4.89 -9.54 16.71
C GLY A 282 -5.13 -8.05 16.45
N ALA A 283 -5.29 -7.25 17.51
CA ALA A 283 -5.49 -5.81 17.41
C ALA A 283 -4.20 -4.99 17.20
N ALA A 284 -3.10 -5.35 17.86
CA ALA A 284 -1.96 -4.44 18.05
C ALA A 284 -0.65 -4.83 17.33
N ALA A 285 -0.44 -6.09 16.96
CA ALA A 285 0.81 -6.46 16.27
C ALA A 285 0.82 -5.99 14.80
N ARG A 286 2.01 -5.65 14.32
CA ARG A 286 2.24 -4.94 13.06
C ARG A 286 2.52 -5.88 11.89
N SER A 287 3.31 -6.91 12.14
CA SER A 287 3.96 -7.74 11.11
C SER A 287 3.62 -9.22 11.22
N VAL A 288 3.27 -9.72 12.41
CA VAL A 288 2.98 -11.14 12.64
C VAL A 288 1.65 -11.31 13.36
N ALA A 289 0.87 -12.30 12.93
CA ALA A 289 -0.31 -12.79 13.63
C ALA A 289 0.04 -14.16 14.23
N LEU A 290 -0.43 -14.41 15.45
CA LEU A 290 -0.29 -15.70 16.12
C LEU A 290 -1.69 -16.25 16.33
N LEU A 291 -2.00 -17.35 15.65
CA LEU A 291 -3.35 -17.92 15.57
C LEU A 291 -3.32 -19.39 16.00
N PRO A 292 -4.34 -19.88 16.75
CA PRO A 292 -4.46 -21.30 17.05
C PRO A 292 -4.85 -22.08 15.78
N GLU A 293 -4.23 -23.25 15.53
CA GLU A 293 -4.62 -24.16 14.45
C GLU A 293 -5.71 -25.12 14.97
N ASP A 294 -6.95 -24.98 14.50
CA ASP A 294 -8.13 -25.85 14.75
C ASP A 294 -8.01 -26.73 16.01
N VAL A 295 -7.97 -26.05 17.14
CA VAL A 295 -7.85 -26.68 18.44
C VAL A 295 -9.25 -27.17 18.80
N GLY A 296 -9.55 -28.43 18.48
CA GLY A 296 -10.87 -29.05 18.63
C GLY A 296 -11.38 -29.25 20.07
N GLY A 297 -11.07 -28.34 21.00
CA GLY A 297 -11.52 -28.37 22.37
C GLY A 297 -11.45 -27.02 23.07
N ASP A 298 -12.48 -26.69 23.86
CA ASP A 298 -12.57 -25.49 24.70
C ASP A 298 -11.74 -25.57 26.01
N ASP A 299 -10.91 -26.61 26.15
CA ASP A 299 -10.14 -26.89 27.36
C ASP A 299 -8.73 -26.29 27.31
N TRP A 300 -8.64 -25.01 27.61
CA TRP A 300 -7.37 -24.28 27.69
C TRP A 300 -6.50 -24.65 28.90
N ALA A 301 -6.96 -25.59 29.75
CA ALA A 301 -6.13 -26.17 30.80
C ALA A 301 -5.14 -27.21 30.25
N ASP A 302 -5.40 -27.78 29.08
CA ASP A 302 -4.48 -28.70 28.40
C ASP A 302 -3.31 -27.93 27.77
N PRO A 303 -2.04 -28.17 28.19
CA PRO A 303 -0.87 -27.54 27.59
C PRO A 303 -0.69 -27.82 26.09
N ALA A 304 -1.31 -28.85 25.54
CA ALA A 304 -1.30 -29.12 24.09
C ALA A 304 -1.93 -27.99 23.27
N HIS A 305 -2.81 -27.20 23.89
CA HIS A 305 -3.48 -26.06 23.26
C HIS A 305 -2.69 -24.75 23.36
N TRP A 306 -1.54 -24.75 24.04
CA TRP A 306 -0.71 -23.57 24.23
C TRP A 306 0.29 -23.37 23.09
N PRO A 307 0.77 -22.13 22.86
CA PRO A 307 1.90 -21.92 21.96
C PRO A 307 3.17 -22.57 22.52
N ALA A 308 3.96 -23.19 21.65
CA ALA A 308 5.25 -23.73 22.04
C ALA A 308 6.23 -22.62 22.47
N GLU A 309 7.03 -22.89 23.51
CA GLU A 309 8.09 -21.98 23.96
C GLU A 309 9.32 -22.11 23.04
N GLY A 310 9.99 -20.99 22.75
CA GLY A 310 11.17 -20.98 21.90
C GLY A 310 11.27 -19.76 20.99
N SER A 311 12.16 -19.84 20.01
CA SER A 311 12.30 -18.83 18.94
C SER A 311 11.98 -19.48 17.60
N PHE A 312 11.05 -18.89 16.86
CA PHE A 312 10.51 -19.45 15.62
C PHE A 312 10.72 -18.44 14.50
N ARG A 313 11.63 -18.74 13.56
CA ARG A 313 11.83 -17.95 12.35
C ARG A 313 10.72 -18.29 11.35
N LEU A 314 10.08 -17.28 10.78
CA LEU A 314 9.11 -17.48 9.71
C LEU A 314 9.83 -17.84 8.41
N THR A 315 9.29 -18.80 7.66
CA THR A 315 9.83 -19.23 6.36
C THR A 315 8.73 -19.39 5.31
N GLY A 316 9.09 -19.57 4.05
CA GLY A 316 8.15 -19.81 2.95
C GLY A 316 7.48 -18.55 2.38
N GLY A 317 7.86 -17.35 2.84
CA GLY A 317 7.44 -16.11 2.22
C GLY A 317 8.09 -15.93 0.85
N SER A 318 7.32 -15.54 -0.15
CA SER A 318 7.81 -15.23 -1.49
C SER A 318 6.93 -14.18 -2.15
N ASP A 319 7.54 -13.28 -2.93
CA ASP A 319 6.79 -12.21 -3.60
C ASP A 319 6.07 -12.72 -4.86
N GLY A 320 6.60 -13.79 -5.50
CA GLY A 320 6.10 -14.39 -6.73
C GLY A 320 6.16 -13.47 -7.96
N LEU A 321 6.78 -12.29 -7.83
CA LEU A 321 6.79 -11.24 -8.84
C LEU A 321 7.56 -11.62 -10.10
N ASP A 322 8.46 -12.60 -10.01
CA ASP A 322 9.16 -13.23 -11.14
C ASP A 322 8.21 -13.96 -12.11
N ALA A 323 6.98 -14.27 -11.67
CA ALA A 323 5.93 -14.88 -12.48
C ALA A 323 4.76 -13.93 -12.81
N VAL A 324 4.87 -12.63 -12.50
CA VAL A 324 3.74 -11.69 -12.66
C VAL A 324 3.30 -11.54 -14.12
N SER A 325 2.00 -11.59 -14.35
CA SER A 325 1.39 -11.62 -15.68
C SER A 325 0.47 -10.43 -15.95
N ALA A 326 0.14 -10.18 -17.22
CA ALA A 326 -0.91 -9.24 -17.57
C ALA A 326 -2.26 -9.57 -16.89
N GLY A 327 -2.53 -10.85 -16.62
CA GLY A 327 -3.74 -11.27 -15.91
C GLY A 327 -3.82 -10.70 -14.49
N ASP A 328 -2.69 -10.64 -13.79
CA ASP A 328 -2.62 -10.08 -12.43
C ASP A 328 -2.92 -8.57 -12.43
N TRP A 329 -2.42 -7.86 -13.45
CA TRP A 329 -2.72 -6.45 -13.66
C TRP A 329 -4.21 -6.22 -13.97
N LEU A 330 -4.81 -7.03 -14.82
CA LEU A 330 -6.24 -6.94 -15.15
C LEU A 330 -7.13 -7.21 -13.92
N ALA A 331 -6.75 -8.17 -13.07
CA ALA A 331 -7.42 -8.44 -11.81
C ALA A 331 -7.32 -7.24 -10.84
N GLY A 332 -6.17 -6.58 -10.80
CA GLY A 332 -5.99 -5.32 -10.06
C GLY A 332 -6.86 -4.18 -10.61
N LEU A 333 -6.89 -4.01 -11.93
CA LEU A 333 -7.71 -2.98 -12.60
C LEU A 333 -9.20 -3.17 -12.36
N ALA A 334 -9.69 -4.41 -12.28
CA ALA A 334 -11.09 -4.69 -11.94
C ALA A 334 -11.50 -4.16 -10.55
N GLN A 335 -10.55 -3.96 -9.64
CA GLN A 335 -10.83 -3.34 -8.33
C GLN A 335 -10.97 -1.81 -8.42
N VAL A 336 -10.45 -1.18 -9.48
CA VAL A 336 -10.54 0.27 -9.69
C VAL A 336 -11.98 0.71 -9.90
N ALA A 337 -12.82 -0.12 -10.52
CA ALA A 337 -14.25 0.18 -10.69
C ALA A 337 -14.98 0.41 -9.36
N ARG A 338 -14.50 -0.18 -8.25
CA ARG A 338 -15.06 0.03 -6.91
C ARG A 338 -14.65 1.36 -6.29
N LEU A 339 -13.67 2.05 -6.88
CA LEU A 339 -13.15 3.32 -6.40
C LEU A 339 -13.90 4.47 -7.03
N ASP A 340 -15.05 4.76 -6.43
CA ASP A 340 -15.90 5.86 -6.82
C ASP A 340 -15.15 7.20 -6.81
N GLU A 341 -14.34 7.50 -5.80
CA GLU A 341 -13.66 8.80 -5.69
C GLU A 341 -12.45 8.97 -6.62
N ALA A 342 -11.82 7.88 -7.07
CA ALA A 342 -10.67 7.96 -7.97
C ALA A 342 -11.09 8.49 -9.34
N ALA A 343 -10.19 9.24 -10.00
CA ALA A 343 -10.39 9.78 -11.34
C ALA A 343 -9.17 9.55 -12.25
N LEU A 344 -7.98 9.42 -11.67
CA LEU A 344 -6.72 9.21 -12.39
C LEU A 344 -6.21 7.79 -12.11
N ILE A 345 -5.76 7.08 -13.15
CA ILE A 345 -5.15 5.75 -13.04
C ILE A 345 -3.69 5.88 -13.47
N ALA A 346 -2.78 5.40 -12.62
CA ALA A 346 -1.35 5.30 -12.90
C ALA A 346 -0.86 3.87 -12.61
N ALA A 347 0.00 3.36 -13.49
CA ALA A 347 0.58 2.02 -13.40
C ALA A 347 2.10 2.12 -13.59
N PRO A 348 2.83 2.74 -12.64
CA PRO A 348 4.24 3.06 -12.83
C PRO A 348 5.14 1.82 -12.99
N ASP A 349 4.71 0.65 -12.51
CA ASP A 349 5.53 -0.56 -12.65
C ASP A 349 5.25 -1.33 -13.95
N LEU A 350 4.37 -0.81 -14.81
CA LEU A 350 4.00 -1.40 -16.08
C LEU A 350 5.01 -1.01 -17.18
N VAL A 351 6.23 -1.52 -17.05
CA VAL A 351 7.38 -1.17 -17.89
C VAL A 351 8.00 -2.42 -18.54
N LEU A 352 8.75 -2.24 -19.62
CA LEU A 352 9.32 -3.37 -20.38
C LEU A 352 10.52 -4.03 -19.68
N GLN A 353 11.16 -3.35 -18.73
CA GLN A 353 12.34 -3.86 -18.04
C GLN A 353 12.32 -3.42 -16.57
N PRO A 354 12.48 -4.34 -15.60
CA PRO A 354 12.78 -3.94 -14.24
C PRO A 354 14.17 -3.31 -14.22
N LEU A 355 14.30 -2.17 -13.54
CA LEU A 355 15.61 -1.54 -13.35
C LEU A 355 16.44 -2.43 -12.41
N MET A 356 17.60 -2.89 -12.87
CA MET A 356 18.57 -3.54 -12.00
C MET A 356 19.12 -2.51 -11.01
N PRO A 357 19.30 -2.88 -9.73
CA PRO A 357 19.96 -2.01 -8.78
C PRO A 357 21.43 -1.84 -9.14
N ASP A 358 21.92 -0.62 -9.01
CA ASP A 358 23.35 -0.37 -9.08
C ASP A 358 24.03 -0.90 -7.82
N PRO A 359 25.27 -1.39 -7.91
CA PRO A 359 26.07 -1.68 -6.73
C PRO A 359 26.16 -0.43 -5.85
N ALA A 360 25.82 -0.52 -4.56
CA ALA A 360 25.95 0.60 -3.63
C ALA A 360 27.39 1.15 -3.63
N GLU A 361 27.60 2.44 -3.38
CA GLU A 361 28.95 3.02 -3.26
C GLU A 361 29.49 2.83 -1.82
N PRO A 362 30.80 2.62 -1.63
CA PRO A 362 31.38 2.57 -0.30
C PRO A 362 31.44 3.97 0.33
N MET A 363 31.19 4.06 1.63
CA MET A 363 31.55 5.25 2.40
C MET A 363 33.08 5.28 2.53
N PRO A 364 33.76 6.43 2.34
CA PRO A 364 35.20 6.50 2.50
C PRO A 364 35.59 6.07 3.92
N PRO A 365 36.63 5.23 4.10
CA PRO A 365 37.06 4.82 5.43
C PRO A 365 37.50 6.05 6.24
N GLU A 366 37.22 6.04 7.55
CA GLU A 366 37.80 7.02 8.46
C GLU A 366 39.33 6.96 8.38
N PRO A 367 40.04 8.10 8.33
CA PRO A 367 41.50 8.09 8.26
C PRO A 367 42.08 7.40 9.49
N ALA A 368 42.95 6.40 9.25
CA ALA A 368 43.60 5.66 10.32
C ALA A 368 44.59 6.56 11.09
N ASP A 369 44.58 6.43 12.42
CA ASP A 369 45.53 7.07 13.33
C ASP A 369 46.95 6.50 13.08
N CYS A 370 47.91 7.39 12.83
CA CYS A 370 49.21 7.09 12.24
C CYS A 370 50.26 6.59 13.26
N CYS A 371 49.87 6.28 14.50
CA CYS A 371 50.81 6.09 15.62
C CYS A 371 51.12 4.62 16.00
N ASP A 372 50.66 3.59 15.27
CA ASP A 372 50.99 2.17 15.54
C ASP A 372 52.10 1.66 14.58
N LEU A 373 53.37 1.72 15.02
CA LEU A 373 54.56 1.37 14.23
C LEU A 373 55.06 -0.08 14.41
N SER A 374 54.16 -1.06 14.52
CA SER A 374 54.55 -2.48 14.43
C SER A 374 53.81 -3.17 13.27
N PRO A 375 54.50 -3.84 12.33
CA PRO A 375 53.80 -4.62 11.31
C PRO A 375 53.11 -5.81 11.99
N ARG A 376 51.79 -5.73 12.16
CA ARG A 376 50.98 -6.89 12.54
C ARG A 376 51.10 -7.93 11.43
N ALA A 377 51.18 -9.21 11.79
CA ALA A 377 51.15 -10.28 10.81
C ALA A 377 49.91 -10.12 9.92
N PRO A 378 50.03 -10.29 8.58
CA PRO A 378 48.89 -10.16 7.69
C PRO A 378 47.87 -11.25 8.05
N GLY A 379 46.70 -10.81 8.47
CA GLY A 379 45.53 -11.64 8.68
C GLY A 379 44.97 -12.15 7.36
N MET A 380 44.27 -13.26 7.46
CA MET A 380 43.66 -13.99 6.37
C MET A 380 42.20 -14.28 6.70
N ILE A 381 41.35 -14.29 5.69
CA ILE A 381 39.95 -14.71 5.80
C ILE A 381 39.71 -15.83 4.81
N LEU A 382 39.34 -17.00 5.32
CA LEU A 382 38.82 -18.11 4.54
C LEU A 382 37.31 -18.18 4.75
N ALA A 383 36.54 -18.00 3.68
CA ALA A 383 35.09 -18.02 3.76
C ALA A 383 34.46 -18.65 2.52
N ARG A 384 33.23 -19.13 2.70
CA ARG A 384 32.40 -19.75 1.66
C ARG A 384 31.09 -19.00 1.54
N VAL A 385 30.79 -18.50 0.35
CA VAL A 385 29.53 -17.83 0.05
C VAL A 385 28.52 -18.85 -0.47
N VAL A 386 27.33 -18.86 0.13
CA VAL A 386 26.21 -19.73 -0.23
C VAL A 386 24.96 -18.92 -0.57
N GLU A 387 24.05 -19.50 -1.34
CA GLU A 387 22.73 -18.91 -1.60
C GLU A 387 21.82 -19.12 -0.39
N GLU A 388 21.15 -18.07 0.07
CA GLU A 388 20.09 -18.19 1.07
C GLU A 388 18.80 -18.65 0.38
N ARG A 389 18.42 -19.92 0.57
CA ARG A 389 17.15 -20.45 0.08
C ARG A 389 16.12 -20.64 1.19
N ALA A 390 14.84 -20.49 0.81
CA ALA A 390 13.70 -20.65 1.71
C ALA A 390 13.48 -22.10 2.22
N ASP A 391 14.05 -23.10 1.55
CA ASP A 391 14.02 -24.52 1.92
C ASP A 391 15.14 -24.92 2.90
N GLY A 392 16.00 -23.98 3.29
CA GLY A 392 17.16 -24.22 4.15
C GLY A 392 18.35 -24.84 3.41
N ALA A 393 18.28 -25.07 2.10
CA ALA A 393 19.42 -25.48 1.31
C ALA A 393 20.38 -24.28 1.12
N ALA A 394 21.68 -24.55 1.18
CA ALA A 394 22.73 -23.53 1.09
C ALA A 394 23.75 -23.91 0.00
N PRO A 395 23.35 -23.92 -1.29
CA PRO A 395 24.26 -24.28 -2.37
C PRO A 395 25.37 -23.22 -2.50
N PRO A 396 26.59 -23.63 -2.89
CA PRO A 396 27.70 -22.72 -3.05
C PRO A 396 27.47 -21.71 -4.17
N LEU A 397 27.91 -20.46 -3.97
CA LEU A 397 27.82 -19.39 -4.95
C LEU A 397 29.18 -19.06 -5.57
N ALA A 398 29.39 -19.53 -6.79
CA ALA A 398 30.57 -19.21 -7.58
C ALA A 398 30.52 -17.81 -8.21
N GLY A 399 31.69 -17.20 -8.42
CA GLY A 399 31.84 -15.92 -9.12
C GLY A 399 31.27 -14.71 -8.39
N VAL A 400 31.14 -14.78 -7.06
CA VAL A 400 30.79 -13.62 -6.22
C VAL A 400 32.02 -12.73 -6.10
N GLU A 401 31.90 -11.44 -6.43
CA GLU A 401 32.95 -10.47 -6.10
C GLU A 401 32.96 -10.25 -4.59
N VAL A 402 34.15 -10.33 -4.00
CA VAL A 402 34.38 -10.03 -2.60
C VAL A 402 35.37 -8.87 -2.52
N ASP A 403 34.90 -7.71 -2.05
CA ASP A 403 35.72 -6.54 -1.78
C ASP A 403 35.98 -6.45 -0.28
N VAL A 404 37.24 -6.54 0.15
CA VAL A 404 37.62 -6.30 1.54
C VAL A 404 37.72 -4.79 1.74
N LEU A 405 36.82 -4.21 2.53
CA LEU A 405 36.84 -2.76 2.78
C LEU A 405 38.09 -2.40 3.62
N GLY A 406 39.11 -1.88 2.95
CA GLY A 406 40.41 -1.54 3.55
C GLY A 406 41.58 -2.31 2.91
N PRO A 407 42.65 -2.64 3.66
CA PRO A 407 43.74 -3.48 3.16
C PRO A 407 43.25 -4.93 2.98
N GLY A 408 43.43 -5.50 1.79
CA GLY A 408 42.97 -6.86 1.48
C GLY A 408 42.53 -7.07 0.02
N GLY A 409 42.15 -6.00 -0.66
CA GLY A 409 41.84 -6.00 -2.09
C GLY A 409 40.54 -6.73 -2.46
N ARG A 410 40.39 -6.96 -3.77
CA ARG A 410 39.23 -7.66 -4.35
C ARG A 410 39.58 -9.08 -4.75
N THR A 411 38.68 -10.01 -4.49
CA THR A 411 38.79 -11.40 -4.91
C THR A 411 37.43 -11.92 -5.41
N ARG A 412 37.40 -13.14 -5.94
CA ARG A 412 36.17 -13.82 -6.39
C ARG A 412 36.07 -15.21 -5.79
N THR A 413 34.84 -15.67 -5.58
CA THR A 413 34.60 -17.06 -5.15
C THR A 413 34.82 -18.07 -6.27
N ASP A 414 35.35 -19.24 -5.93
CA ASP A 414 35.50 -20.40 -6.82
C ASP A 414 34.18 -21.18 -7.05
N ALA A 415 34.23 -22.33 -7.72
CA ALA A 415 33.05 -23.14 -8.04
C ALA A 415 32.31 -23.66 -6.78
N GLU A 416 33.05 -23.86 -5.69
CA GLU A 416 32.56 -24.27 -4.39
C GLU A 416 32.15 -23.08 -3.50
N GLY A 417 32.17 -21.87 -4.06
CA GLY A 417 31.81 -20.63 -3.38
C GLY A 417 32.85 -20.15 -2.39
N VAL A 418 34.05 -20.74 -2.37
CA VAL A 418 35.12 -20.44 -1.42
C VAL A 418 36.01 -19.31 -1.94
N PHE A 419 36.50 -18.47 -1.05
CA PHE A 419 37.56 -17.51 -1.34
C PHE A 419 38.55 -17.41 -0.16
N LEU A 420 39.77 -16.99 -0.47
CA LEU A 420 40.80 -16.65 0.50
C LEU A 420 41.24 -15.20 0.25
N ALA A 421 41.02 -14.33 1.24
CA ALA A 421 41.55 -12.97 1.23
C ALA A 421 42.76 -12.88 2.17
N THR A 422 43.81 -12.16 1.76
CA THR A 422 45.10 -12.06 2.48
C THR A 422 45.56 -10.61 2.57
N GLY A 423 46.47 -10.32 3.49
CA GLY A 423 46.99 -8.95 3.65
C GLY A 423 46.06 -8.02 4.43
N ILE A 424 45.17 -8.59 5.24
CA ILE A 424 44.16 -7.88 6.04
C ILE A 424 44.71 -7.69 7.46
N PRO A 425 44.54 -6.55 8.14
CA PRO A 425 44.90 -6.46 9.56
C PRO A 425 44.13 -7.49 10.41
N VAL A 426 44.82 -8.20 11.30
CA VAL A 426 44.16 -9.14 12.24
C VAL A 426 43.15 -8.39 13.10
N GLY A 427 41.90 -8.86 13.11
CA GLY A 427 40.77 -8.17 13.74
C GLY A 427 39.48 -8.31 12.94
N LEU A 428 38.49 -7.45 13.22
CA LEU A 428 37.26 -7.40 12.42
C LEU A 428 37.53 -6.69 11.09
N ALA A 429 37.11 -7.32 10.00
CA ALA A 429 37.17 -6.77 8.66
C ALA A 429 35.78 -6.82 8.03
N THR A 430 35.41 -5.77 7.31
CA THR A 430 34.14 -5.72 6.59
C THR A 430 34.35 -6.20 5.17
N LEU A 431 33.56 -7.19 4.76
CA LEU A 431 33.52 -7.72 3.41
C LEU A 431 32.26 -7.25 2.71
N ARG A 432 32.40 -6.82 1.46
CA ARG A 432 31.26 -6.59 0.57
C ARG A 432 31.20 -7.71 -0.47
N LEU A 433 30.06 -8.38 -0.52
CA LEU A 433 29.73 -9.42 -1.48
C LEU A 433 28.82 -8.84 -2.56
N SER A 434 29.18 -8.98 -3.83
CA SER A 434 28.31 -8.56 -4.95
C SER A 434 28.33 -9.59 -6.07
N LYS A 435 27.13 -9.90 -6.60
CA LYS A 435 26.92 -10.80 -7.73
C LYS A 435 25.61 -10.44 -8.42
N ASP A 436 25.60 -10.44 -9.74
CA ASP A 436 24.39 -10.19 -10.53
C ASP A 436 23.27 -11.16 -10.15
N GLY A 437 22.06 -10.63 -9.95
CA GLY A 437 20.89 -11.41 -9.53
C GLY A 437 20.88 -11.75 -8.03
N TYR A 438 21.76 -11.16 -7.22
CA TYR A 438 21.77 -11.30 -5.76
C TYR A 438 21.76 -9.93 -5.08
N ILE A 439 21.13 -9.86 -3.90
CA ILE A 439 21.16 -8.67 -3.06
C ILE A 439 22.60 -8.51 -2.55
N PRO A 440 23.24 -7.34 -2.76
CA PRO A 440 24.57 -7.07 -2.21
C PRO A 440 24.57 -7.22 -0.68
N ALA A 441 25.60 -7.86 -0.13
CA ALA A 441 25.70 -8.10 1.30
C ALA A 441 26.99 -7.50 1.87
N GLU A 442 26.90 -6.79 2.99
CA GLU A 442 28.06 -6.35 3.77
C GLU A 442 28.11 -7.15 5.06
N VAL A 443 29.21 -7.87 5.28
CA VAL A 443 29.37 -8.80 6.38
C VAL A 443 30.68 -8.51 7.10
N VAL A 444 30.61 -8.37 8.42
CA VAL A 444 31.81 -8.24 9.26
C VAL A 444 32.30 -9.64 9.60
N VAL A 445 33.55 -9.93 9.24
CA VAL A 445 34.20 -11.23 9.45
C VAL A 445 35.51 -11.01 10.19
N GLN A 446 35.89 -11.95 11.04
CA GLN A 446 37.15 -11.88 11.76
C GLN A 446 38.30 -12.39 10.88
N ALA A 447 39.30 -11.54 10.63
CA ALA A 447 40.57 -11.89 10.01
C ALA A 447 41.53 -12.47 11.05
N GLU A 448 42.04 -13.67 10.79
CA GLU A 448 42.92 -14.40 11.69
C GLU A 448 44.37 -14.37 11.20
N GLY A 449 45.36 -14.40 12.10
CA GLY A 449 46.78 -14.45 11.73
C GLY A 449 47.24 -15.76 11.06
N HIS A 450 46.33 -16.72 10.90
CA HIS A 450 46.53 -18.01 10.25
C HIS A 450 45.29 -18.37 9.42
N VAL A 451 45.45 -19.20 8.39
CA VAL A 451 44.31 -19.69 7.61
C VAL A 451 43.41 -20.56 8.50
N PRO A 452 42.13 -20.21 8.70
CA PRO A 452 41.20 -21.01 9.48
C PRO A 452 41.06 -22.43 8.92
N ALA A 453 40.90 -23.42 9.80
CA ALA A 453 40.74 -24.83 9.37
C ALA A 453 39.42 -25.10 8.63
N ALA A 454 38.40 -24.25 8.83
CA ALA A 454 37.12 -24.32 8.14
C ALA A 454 36.68 -22.92 7.66
N PRO A 455 36.10 -22.80 6.45
CA PRO A 455 35.62 -21.52 5.94
C PRO A 455 34.43 -21.02 6.75
N VAL A 456 34.42 -19.72 7.06
CA VAL A 456 33.22 -19.03 7.58
C VAL A 456 32.14 -19.03 6.48
N THR A 457 30.95 -19.51 6.79
CA THR A 457 29.83 -19.49 5.82
C THR A 457 29.20 -18.10 5.79
N LEU A 458 29.23 -17.46 4.63
CA LEU A 458 28.54 -16.20 4.33
C LEU A 458 27.36 -16.52 3.39
N SER A 459 26.26 -15.80 3.49
CA SER A 459 25.09 -16.03 2.63
C SER A 459 24.74 -14.79 1.81
N MET A 460 24.31 -15.00 0.58
CA MET A 460 23.68 -13.98 -0.26
C MET A 460 22.26 -14.42 -0.61
N ALA A 461 21.31 -13.50 -0.49
CA ALA A 461 19.93 -13.73 -0.90
C ALA A 461 19.75 -13.41 -2.39
N PRO A 462 19.05 -14.27 -3.17
CA PRO A 462 18.74 -13.97 -4.56
C PRO A 462 17.85 -12.72 -4.67
N LEU A 463 18.15 -11.87 -5.64
CA LEU A 463 17.36 -10.69 -5.94
C LEU A 463 16.13 -11.10 -6.75
N THR A 464 14.95 -11.02 -6.16
CA THR A 464 13.68 -11.26 -6.87
C THR A 464 13.20 -9.95 -7.50
N LEU A 465 13.43 -9.79 -8.81
CA LEU A 465 12.84 -8.70 -9.59
C LEU A 465 11.50 -9.11 -10.20
N PRO A 466 10.57 -8.15 -10.37
CA PRO A 466 9.37 -8.40 -11.14
C PRO A 466 9.68 -8.86 -12.57
N ARG A 467 8.87 -9.77 -13.11
CA ARG A 467 8.97 -10.18 -14.52
C ARG A 467 8.78 -8.97 -15.44
N ALA A 468 9.73 -8.74 -16.33
CA ALA A 468 9.56 -7.85 -17.46
C ALA A 468 8.37 -8.32 -18.32
N LEU A 469 7.30 -7.52 -18.40
CA LEU A 469 6.21 -7.81 -19.31
C LEU A 469 6.63 -7.50 -20.74
N VAL A 470 6.25 -8.36 -21.68
CA VAL A 470 6.48 -8.08 -23.10
C VAL A 470 5.55 -6.96 -23.56
N ALA A 471 5.91 -6.30 -24.67
CA ALA A 471 5.18 -5.13 -25.15
C ALA A 471 3.68 -5.37 -25.35
N ASP A 472 3.27 -6.52 -25.88
CA ASP A 472 1.85 -6.80 -26.12
C ASP A 472 1.08 -7.04 -24.81
N GLU A 473 1.73 -7.57 -23.78
CA GLU A 473 1.15 -7.66 -22.44
C GLU A 473 0.93 -6.27 -21.84
N VAL A 474 1.93 -5.38 -21.95
CA VAL A 474 1.81 -3.98 -21.49
C VAL A 474 0.69 -3.27 -22.22
N LEU A 475 0.64 -3.35 -23.55
CA LEU A 475 -0.40 -2.69 -24.35
C LEU A 475 -1.81 -3.20 -24.02
N ARG A 476 -1.96 -4.49 -23.75
CA ARG A 476 -3.22 -5.08 -23.29
C ARG A 476 -3.68 -4.47 -21.97
N VAL A 477 -2.77 -4.31 -21.01
CA VAL A 477 -3.08 -3.68 -19.72
C VAL A 477 -3.40 -2.19 -19.90
N VAL A 478 -2.65 -1.46 -20.73
CA VAL A 478 -2.91 -0.04 -21.00
C VAL A 478 -4.27 0.18 -21.66
N ALA A 479 -4.67 -0.67 -22.62
CA ALA A 479 -6.01 -0.62 -23.19
C ALA A 479 -7.09 -0.79 -22.10
N ALA A 480 -6.88 -1.76 -21.20
CA ALA A 480 -7.78 -2.04 -20.09
C ALA A 480 -7.86 -0.90 -19.05
N MET A 481 -6.78 -0.12 -18.86
CA MET A 481 -6.81 1.09 -18.01
C MET A 481 -7.79 2.16 -18.53
N THR A 482 -8.22 2.09 -19.79
CA THR A 482 -9.15 3.04 -20.40
C THR A 482 -10.54 2.47 -20.67
N ASP A 483 -10.75 1.19 -20.37
CA ASP A 483 -12.02 0.51 -20.61
C ASP A 483 -13.02 0.84 -19.48
N PRO A 484 -14.08 1.63 -19.76
CA PRO A 484 -15.06 2.01 -18.74
C PRO A 484 -15.83 0.81 -18.17
N ALA A 485 -15.90 -0.32 -18.88
CA ALA A 485 -16.53 -1.54 -18.38
C ALA A 485 -15.67 -2.23 -17.30
N LEU A 486 -14.35 -2.07 -17.35
CA LEU A 486 -13.42 -2.68 -16.40
C LEU A 486 -13.08 -1.76 -15.22
N VAL A 487 -12.75 -0.49 -15.51
CA VAL A 487 -12.25 0.45 -14.48
C VAL A 487 -13.30 1.47 -14.02
N GLY A 488 -14.47 1.47 -14.65
CA GLY A 488 -15.55 2.42 -14.40
C GLY A 488 -15.52 3.64 -15.33
N PRO A 489 -16.66 4.32 -15.51
CA PRO A 489 -16.85 5.31 -16.58
C PRO A 489 -16.16 6.65 -16.33
N TYR A 490 -15.80 7.00 -15.09
CA TYR A 490 -15.29 8.34 -14.74
C TYR A 490 -13.80 8.33 -14.40
N LYS A 491 -13.01 7.62 -15.22
CA LYS A 491 -11.57 7.42 -15.04
C LYS A 491 -10.80 7.79 -16.30
N VAL A 492 -9.59 8.29 -16.11
CA VAL A 492 -8.61 8.52 -17.17
C VAL A 492 -7.25 7.92 -16.78
N ALA A 493 -6.55 7.36 -17.75
CA ALA A 493 -5.24 6.74 -17.60
C ALA A 493 -4.13 7.73 -17.93
N VAL A 494 -3.15 7.85 -17.03
CA VAL A 494 -1.87 8.52 -17.30
C VAL A 494 -0.84 7.44 -17.58
N VAL A 495 -0.38 7.38 -18.84
CA VAL A 495 0.44 6.28 -19.36
C VAL A 495 1.89 6.73 -19.50
N ASP A 496 2.78 5.85 -19.06
CA ASP A 496 4.21 6.07 -19.01
C ASP A 496 4.94 5.55 -20.27
N PRO A 497 6.15 6.04 -20.56
CA PRO A 497 7.01 5.47 -21.60
C PRO A 497 7.49 4.07 -21.20
N PRO A 498 7.81 3.20 -22.17
CA PRO A 498 8.06 1.79 -21.91
C PRO A 498 9.38 1.51 -21.16
N ARG A 499 10.36 2.42 -21.23
CA ARG A 499 11.71 2.29 -20.67
C ARG A 499 12.37 3.67 -20.47
N PRO A 500 13.34 3.81 -19.54
CA PRO A 500 13.97 5.09 -19.22
C PRO A 500 14.86 5.67 -20.33
N ASP A 501 15.46 4.83 -21.16
CA ASP A 501 16.40 5.18 -22.24
C ASP A 501 15.73 5.35 -23.61
N ALA A 502 14.40 5.46 -23.66
CA ALA A 502 13.64 5.60 -24.90
C ALA A 502 14.04 6.88 -25.67
N THR A 503 14.39 6.71 -26.95
CA THR A 503 14.64 7.80 -27.88
C THR A 503 13.34 8.47 -28.35
N LEU A 504 13.44 9.61 -29.03
CA LEU A 504 12.26 10.27 -29.60
C LEU A 504 11.47 9.36 -30.55
N ASP A 505 12.17 8.59 -31.39
CA ASP A 505 11.54 7.64 -32.31
C ASP A 505 10.92 6.45 -31.57
N ASP A 506 11.55 5.95 -30.50
CA ASP A 506 10.96 4.91 -29.64
C ASP A 506 9.64 5.39 -29.02
N LEU A 507 9.58 6.65 -28.55
CA LEU A 507 8.37 7.23 -27.97
C LEU A 507 7.24 7.32 -29.00
N ARG A 508 7.54 7.71 -30.24
CA ARG A 508 6.58 7.79 -31.34
C ARG A 508 6.10 6.40 -31.78
N ALA A 509 7.03 5.46 -31.92
CA ALA A 509 6.71 4.07 -32.23
C ALA A 509 5.84 3.41 -31.14
N TRP A 510 6.14 3.68 -29.87
CA TRP A 510 5.32 3.25 -28.75
C TRP A 510 3.94 3.89 -28.79
N ARG A 511 3.87 5.21 -28.97
CA ARG A 511 2.62 5.96 -29.11
C ARG A 511 1.74 5.44 -30.24
N ALA A 512 2.29 5.08 -31.39
CA ALA A 512 1.53 4.53 -32.51
C ALA A 512 0.85 3.18 -32.17
N ARG A 513 1.38 2.44 -31.19
CA ARG A 513 0.79 1.20 -30.69
C ARG A 513 -0.25 1.42 -29.58
N LEU A 514 -0.21 2.58 -28.91
CA LEU A 514 -1.26 3.02 -27.99
C LEU A 514 -2.48 3.41 -28.84
N GLY A 515 -3.54 2.61 -28.78
CA GLY A 515 -4.78 2.87 -29.55
C GLY A 515 -5.40 4.24 -29.26
N GLU A 516 -6.38 4.63 -30.08
CA GLU A 516 -7.08 5.91 -29.88
C GLU A 516 -7.95 5.87 -28.62
N SER A 517 -7.83 6.91 -27.79
CA SER A 517 -8.64 7.06 -26.57
C SER A 517 -8.68 8.50 -26.09
N ASN A 518 -9.88 9.01 -25.80
CA ASN A 518 -10.08 10.29 -25.11
C ASN A 518 -9.88 10.19 -23.59
N ARG A 519 -9.67 8.98 -23.06
CA ARG A 519 -9.43 8.70 -21.64
C ARG A 519 -7.96 8.41 -21.33
N MET A 520 -7.06 8.61 -22.29
CA MET A 520 -5.64 8.33 -22.12
C MET A 520 -4.82 9.60 -22.32
N ALA A 521 -3.82 9.81 -21.46
CA ALA A 521 -2.76 10.78 -21.67
C ALA A 521 -1.41 10.09 -21.60
N PHE A 522 -0.69 10.05 -22.72
CA PHE A 522 0.67 9.52 -22.79
C PHE A 522 1.67 10.63 -22.46
N VAL A 523 2.53 10.40 -21.48
CA VAL A 523 3.43 11.44 -20.94
C VAL A 523 4.86 10.96 -21.00
N ALA A 524 5.77 11.80 -21.51
CA ALA A 524 7.16 11.43 -21.74
C ALA A 524 8.11 12.62 -21.54
N PRO A 525 9.39 12.38 -21.22
CA PRO A 525 10.04 11.08 -20.97
C PRO A 525 9.98 10.68 -19.49
N TRP A 526 10.78 9.69 -19.10
CA TRP A 526 11.04 9.36 -17.69
C TRP A 526 11.75 10.50 -16.97
N LEU A 527 11.77 10.43 -15.64
CA LEU A 527 12.31 11.46 -14.76
C LEU A 527 13.51 10.93 -14.00
N ARG A 528 14.55 11.73 -13.89
CA ARG A 528 15.67 11.56 -12.96
C ARG A 528 15.33 12.25 -11.65
N LEU A 529 15.44 11.52 -10.55
CA LEU A 529 15.12 11.96 -9.21
C LEU A 529 16.39 12.41 -8.49
N PRO A 530 16.29 13.38 -7.56
CA PRO A 530 17.44 13.76 -6.74
C PRO A 530 17.85 12.58 -5.84
N PRO A 531 19.17 12.43 -5.55
CA PRO A 531 19.66 11.33 -4.74
C PRO A 531 19.18 11.42 -3.29
N GLU A 532 18.87 10.27 -2.68
CA GLU A 532 18.57 10.19 -1.25
C GLU A 532 19.87 9.99 -0.45
N GLY A 533 20.60 11.07 -0.16
CA GLY A 533 21.84 11.02 0.63
C GLY A 533 23.01 11.84 0.07
N ALA A 534 24.24 11.39 0.35
CA ALA A 534 25.48 12.07 -0.01
C ALA A 534 25.86 11.87 -1.50
N GLY A 535 25.12 12.51 -2.40
CA GLY A 535 25.45 12.60 -3.83
C GLY A 535 24.85 11.49 -4.72
N PRO A 536 24.94 11.64 -6.06
CA PRO A 536 24.52 10.60 -7.00
C PRO A 536 25.45 9.38 -6.87
N GLY A 537 24.87 8.19 -6.70
CA GLY A 537 25.63 6.94 -6.71
C GLY A 537 26.22 6.63 -8.10
N PRO A 538 26.90 5.49 -8.25
CA PRO A 538 27.73 5.19 -9.43
C PRO A 538 26.93 4.97 -10.71
N GLY A 539 25.63 4.66 -10.62
CA GLY A 539 24.71 4.57 -11.76
C GLY A 539 23.97 5.88 -12.09
N GLY A 540 24.39 6.98 -11.49
CA GLY A 540 23.79 8.29 -11.69
C GLY A 540 22.51 8.48 -10.90
N LEU A 541 21.64 9.35 -11.41
CA LEU A 541 20.42 9.72 -10.71
C LEU A 541 19.35 8.61 -10.87
N PRO A 542 18.70 8.19 -9.78
CA PRO A 542 17.62 7.21 -9.85
C PRO A 542 16.53 7.70 -10.81
N VAL A 543 15.96 6.78 -11.60
CA VAL A 543 14.92 7.12 -12.58
C VAL A 543 13.56 6.59 -12.17
N CYS A 544 12.51 7.30 -12.55
CA CYS A 544 11.14 6.80 -12.42
C CYS A 544 10.25 7.24 -13.60
N PRO A 545 9.16 6.51 -13.83
CA PRO A 545 8.10 6.94 -14.74
C PRO A 545 7.40 8.23 -14.27
N PRO A 546 6.91 9.07 -15.21
CA PRO A 546 6.35 10.39 -14.89
C PRO A 546 4.92 10.37 -14.34
N SER A 547 4.13 9.31 -14.50
CA SER A 547 2.68 9.28 -14.22
C SER A 547 2.34 9.76 -12.82
N GLY A 548 3.08 9.35 -11.79
CA GLY A 548 2.86 9.82 -10.42
C GLY A 548 3.04 11.33 -10.24
N HIS A 549 4.10 11.90 -10.83
CA HIS A 549 4.38 13.33 -10.80
C HIS A 549 3.28 14.13 -11.53
N VAL A 550 2.83 13.61 -12.67
CA VAL A 550 1.78 14.22 -13.49
C VAL A 550 0.43 14.17 -12.79
N CYS A 551 0.06 13.03 -12.20
CA CYS A 551 -1.14 12.90 -11.37
C CYS A 551 -1.13 13.90 -10.20
N GLY A 552 0.02 14.07 -9.54
CA GLY A 552 0.19 15.06 -8.47
C GLY A 552 0.03 16.48 -8.98
N ALA A 553 0.59 16.80 -10.15
CA ALA A 553 0.45 18.11 -10.79
C ALA A 553 -1.00 18.41 -11.18
N PHE A 554 -1.75 17.43 -11.69
CA PHE A 554 -3.19 17.55 -11.93
C PHE A 554 -3.97 17.78 -10.65
N ALA A 555 -3.68 17.02 -9.60
CA ALA A 555 -4.31 17.20 -8.29
C ALA A 555 -4.06 18.62 -7.75
N ARG A 556 -2.82 19.12 -7.83
CA ARG A 556 -2.48 20.48 -7.42
C ARG A 556 -3.18 21.56 -8.24
N ALA A 557 -3.26 21.38 -9.56
CA ALA A 557 -3.97 22.30 -10.44
C ALA A 557 -5.46 22.41 -10.05
N GLU A 558 -6.08 21.25 -9.83
CA GLU A 558 -7.47 21.17 -9.44
C GLU A 558 -7.73 21.75 -8.05
N LEU A 559 -6.90 21.42 -7.07
CA LEU A 559 -7.04 21.91 -5.70
C LEU A 559 -6.76 23.40 -5.54
N SER A 560 -6.06 24.03 -6.50
CA SER A 560 -5.71 25.45 -6.45
C SER A 560 -6.67 26.34 -7.25
N VAL A 561 -7.17 25.86 -8.38
CA VAL A 561 -8.02 26.64 -9.30
C VAL A 561 -9.35 25.94 -9.56
N GLY A 562 -9.32 24.65 -9.85
CA GLY A 562 -10.49 23.85 -10.19
C GLY A 562 -10.17 22.84 -11.30
N ILE A 563 -11.09 21.90 -11.55
CA ILE A 563 -10.83 20.75 -12.46
C ILE A 563 -10.51 21.17 -13.90
N HIS A 564 -10.96 22.36 -14.31
CA HIS A 564 -10.71 22.97 -15.63
C HIS A 564 -9.29 23.52 -15.78
N ARG A 565 -8.49 23.52 -14.71
CA ARG A 565 -7.08 23.92 -14.77
C ARG A 565 -6.22 22.74 -15.18
N THR A 566 -5.44 22.94 -16.24
CA THR A 566 -4.42 21.99 -16.66
C THR A 566 -3.26 21.90 -15.67
N GLY A 567 -2.72 20.70 -15.48
CA GLY A 567 -1.45 20.45 -14.78
C GLY A 567 -0.22 20.88 -15.58
N ALA A 568 -0.37 21.19 -16.87
CA ALA A 568 0.71 21.70 -17.70
C ALA A 568 1.20 23.08 -17.22
N ASN A 569 2.44 23.37 -17.57
CA ASN A 569 3.19 24.58 -17.24
C ASN A 569 3.42 24.80 -15.73
N LEU A 570 3.00 23.87 -14.87
CA LEU A 570 3.34 23.87 -13.46
C LEU A 570 4.70 23.17 -13.24
N PRO A 571 5.58 23.70 -12.37
CA PRO A 571 6.87 23.08 -12.11
C PRO A 571 6.67 21.71 -11.43
N LEU A 572 7.29 20.68 -11.98
CA LEU A 572 7.38 19.37 -11.34
C LEU A 572 8.40 19.44 -10.22
N ARG A 573 7.99 19.01 -9.03
CA ARG A 573 8.81 18.96 -7.82
C ARG A 573 9.42 17.57 -7.66
N HIS A 574 10.53 17.50 -6.93
CA HIS A 574 11.28 16.27 -6.69
C HIS A 574 11.80 15.62 -7.99
N VAL A 575 12.21 16.45 -8.95
CA VAL A 575 12.79 16.03 -10.23
C VAL A 575 14.07 16.83 -10.45
N GLU A 576 15.14 16.12 -10.81
CA GLU A 576 16.44 16.71 -11.14
C GLU A 576 16.56 17.01 -12.64
N ALA A 577 16.14 16.07 -13.50
CA ALA A 577 16.14 16.22 -14.96
C ALA A 577 15.16 15.24 -15.64
N PRO A 578 14.65 15.50 -16.86
CA PRO A 578 14.08 14.46 -17.71
C PRO A 578 15.18 13.49 -18.21
N THR A 579 14.84 12.24 -18.52
CA THR A 579 15.83 11.28 -19.07
C THR A 579 16.21 11.57 -20.53
N LEU A 580 15.31 12.24 -21.27
CA LEU A 580 15.51 12.72 -22.62
C LEU A 580 15.24 14.23 -22.67
N GLU A 581 16.20 15.03 -23.10
CA GLU A 581 15.98 16.45 -23.32
C GLU A 581 15.15 16.65 -24.60
N ILE A 582 14.00 17.30 -24.47
CA ILE A 582 13.08 17.59 -25.57
C ILE A 582 13.13 19.09 -25.84
N ASP A 583 13.77 19.47 -26.94
CA ASP A 583 13.82 20.86 -27.41
C ASP A 583 12.50 21.28 -28.10
N GLU A 584 12.47 22.50 -28.64
CA GLU A 584 11.26 23.03 -29.28
C GLU A 584 10.90 22.30 -30.58
N ALA A 585 11.90 21.93 -31.39
CA ALA A 585 11.69 21.22 -32.65
C ALA A 585 11.17 19.80 -32.40
N ALA A 586 11.81 19.06 -31.50
CA ALA A 586 11.37 17.74 -31.07
C ALA A 586 9.96 17.78 -30.47
N HIS A 587 9.66 18.79 -29.64
CA HIS A 587 8.31 18.98 -29.11
C HIS A 587 7.27 19.22 -30.21
N GLY A 588 7.60 20.03 -31.23
CA GLY A 588 6.74 20.29 -32.38
C GLY A 588 6.39 19.03 -33.19
N LEU A 589 7.28 18.04 -33.21
CA LEU A 589 7.05 16.75 -33.88
C LEU A 589 6.10 15.83 -33.10
N ILE A 590 6.26 15.75 -31.77
CA ILE A 590 5.55 14.76 -30.95
C ILE A 590 4.21 15.25 -30.40
N ASN A 591 4.02 16.57 -30.25
CA ASN A 591 2.79 17.14 -29.71
C ASN A 591 1.56 16.86 -30.60
N PRO A 592 1.62 16.95 -31.95
CA PRO A 592 0.52 16.54 -32.84
C PRO A 592 0.09 15.08 -32.68
N GLU A 593 1.02 14.20 -32.29
CA GLU A 593 0.73 12.78 -32.04
C GLU A 593 0.10 12.53 -30.65
N GLY A 594 -0.07 13.57 -29.83
CA GLY A 594 -0.64 13.46 -28.48
C GLY A 594 0.37 12.99 -27.42
N ILE A 595 1.67 13.08 -27.71
CA ILE A 595 2.73 12.80 -26.73
C ILE A 595 2.96 14.06 -25.89
N ASN A 596 2.63 13.98 -24.60
CA ASN A 596 2.74 15.11 -23.69
C ASN A 596 4.17 15.21 -23.15
N ALA A 597 4.92 16.22 -23.62
CA ALA A 597 6.32 16.38 -23.28
C ALA A 597 6.53 16.94 -21.86
N ILE A 598 7.51 16.43 -21.13
CA ILE A 598 8.10 17.03 -19.95
C ILE A 598 9.43 17.65 -20.35
N ARG A 599 9.61 18.93 -20.05
CA ARG A 599 10.73 19.73 -20.55
C ARG A 599 11.40 20.55 -19.45
N SER A 600 12.71 20.68 -19.58
CA SER A 600 13.53 21.60 -18.79
C SER A 600 13.47 23.01 -19.39
N PHE A 601 13.21 24.02 -18.57
CA PHE A 601 13.24 25.43 -18.98
C PHE A 601 14.21 26.21 -18.10
N ALA A 602 15.18 26.89 -18.71
CA ALA A 602 16.14 27.73 -18.00
C ALA A 602 15.42 28.78 -17.13
N GLY A 603 15.80 28.88 -15.85
CA GLY A 603 15.22 29.81 -14.87
C GLY A 603 13.78 29.53 -14.44
N ARG A 604 13.10 28.58 -15.09
CA ARG A 604 11.73 28.19 -14.73
C ARG A 604 11.72 26.81 -14.06
N GLY A 605 12.60 25.87 -14.42
CA GLY A 605 12.61 24.48 -13.95
C GLY A 605 11.86 23.51 -14.87
N ILE A 606 11.64 22.28 -14.42
CA ILE A 606 11.05 21.18 -15.21
C ILE A 606 9.53 21.25 -15.20
N ARG A 607 8.88 21.09 -16.35
CA ARG A 607 7.41 21.23 -16.51
C ARG A 607 6.84 20.18 -17.44
N LEU A 608 5.63 19.72 -17.11
CA LEU A 608 4.72 19.14 -18.10
C LEU A 608 4.30 20.23 -19.10
N TYR A 609 4.41 19.98 -20.39
CA TYR A 609 4.17 20.95 -21.44
C TYR A 609 3.20 20.44 -22.51
N GLY A 610 2.25 19.60 -22.10
CA GLY A 610 1.12 19.12 -22.90
C GLY A 610 0.09 18.42 -22.01
N THR A 611 -1.19 18.46 -22.41
CA THR A 611 -2.27 17.68 -21.77
C THR A 611 -3.28 17.14 -22.79
N ARG A 612 -2.78 16.74 -23.96
CA ARG A 612 -3.55 16.13 -25.02
C ARG A 612 -3.89 14.68 -24.69
N THR A 613 -5.05 14.26 -25.17
CA THR A 613 -5.45 12.85 -25.20
C THR A 613 -4.91 12.18 -26.46
N LEU A 614 -5.22 10.89 -26.62
CA LEU A 614 -4.91 10.12 -27.81
C LEU A 614 -6.09 10.08 -28.80
N SER A 615 -7.10 10.94 -28.61
CA SER A 615 -8.28 11.01 -29.48
C SER A 615 -8.00 11.78 -30.77
N ALA A 616 -8.51 11.27 -31.90
CA ALA A 616 -8.55 11.99 -33.16
C ALA A 616 -9.64 13.08 -33.19
N ASP A 617 -10.64 12.99 -32.31
CA ASP A 617 -11.74 13.95 -32.21
C ASP A 617 -11.24 15.28 -31.61
N PRO A 618 -11.36 16.41 -32.34
CA PRO A 618 -10.98 17.72 -31.84
C PRO A 618 -11.68 18.12 -30.53
N GLU A 619 -12.91 17.67 -30.28
CA GLU A 619 -13.65 17.97 -29.04
C GLU A 619 -13.00 17.31 -27.83
N TRP A 620 -12.42 16.13 -28.03
CA TRP A 620 -11.77 15.34 -27.00
C TRP A 620 -10.25 15.48 -26.98
N ARG A 621 -9.69 16.44 -27.73
CA ARG A 621 -8.24 16.67 -27.81
C ARG A 621 -7.58 16.85 -26.45
N TYR A 622 -8.26 17.45 -25.48
CA TYR A 622 -7.68 17.79 -24.17
C TYR A 622 -8.21 16.91 -23.05
N LEU A 623 -7.29 16.39 -22.23
CA LEU A 623 -7.64 15.59 -21.05
C LEU A 623 -8.48 16.39 -20.07
N THR A 624 -8.23 17.69 -19.96
CA THR A 624 -8.98 18.61 -19.09
C THR A 624 -10.46 18.65 -19.45
N ALA A 625 -10.79 18.67 -20.75
CA ALA A 625 -12.19 18.66 -21.21
C ALA A 625 -12.90 17.35 -20.81
N ARG A 626 -12.26 16.19 -21.05
CA ARG A 626 -12.80 14.88 -20.62
C ARG A 626 -13.02 14.81 -19.12
N ARG A 627 -12.07 15.30 -18.32
CA ARG A 627 -12.17 15.34 -16.85
C ARG A 627 -13.32 16.23 -16.36
N VAL A 628 -13.52 17.40 -16.98
CA VAL A 628 -14.66 18.29 -16.67
C VAL A 628 -15.98 17.59 -16.97
N VAL A 629 -16.11 16.98 -18.15
CA VAL A 629 -17.36 16.29 -18.55
C VAL A 629 -17.64 15.09 -17.64
N ASP A 630 -16.64 14.24 -17.36
CA ASP A 630 -16.77 13.11 -16.42
C ASP A 630 -17.27 13.58 -15.04
N ALA A 631 -16.73 14.70 -14.56
CA ALA A 631 -17.09 15.23 -13.26
C ALA A 631 -18.50 15.85 -13.26
N ILE A 632 -18.95 16.43 -14.37
CA ILE A 632 -20.34 16.91 -14.55
C ILE A 632 -21.30 15.73 -14.58
N GLU A 633 -21.07 14.75 -15.46
CA GLU A 633 -21.88 13.54 -15.61
C GLU A 633 -22.08 12.85 -14.25
N LYS A 634 -20.98 12.56 -13.54
CA LYS A 634 -21.01 11.93 -12.22
C LYS A 634 -21.74 12.75 -11.15
N THR A 635 -21.63 14.08 -11.23
CA THR A 635 -22.32 14.98 -10.28
C THR A 635 -23.83 15.00 -10.54
N LEU A 636 -24.24 15.00 -11.82
CA LEU A 636 -25.63 14.92 -12.23
C LEU A 636 -26.24 13.56 -11.86
N GLU A 637 -25.53 12.45 -12.14
CA GLU A 637 -25.98 11.11 -11.79
C GLU A 637 -26.28 10.98 -10.28
N ARG A 638 -25.36 11.46 -9.42
CA ARG A 638 -25.54 11.46 -7.97
C ARG A 638 -26.65 12.41 -7.51
N GLY A 639 -26.69 13.61 -8.09
CA GLY A 639 -27.63 14.66 -7.70
C GLY A 639 -29.07 14.43 -8.16
N LEU A 640 -29.26 13.68 -9.25
CA LEU A 640 -30.56 13.38 -9.83
C LEU A 640 -31.06 11.97 -9.47
N HIS A 641 -30.34 11.20 -8.63
CA HIS A 641 -30.72 9.84 -8.27
C HIS A 641 -32.12 9.72 -7.62
N TRP A 642 -32.62 10.79 -6.99
CA TRP A 642 -33.98 10.83 -6.44
C TRP A 642 -35.08 10.65 -7.49
N MET A 643 -34.78 10.88 -8.78
CA MET A 643 -35.77 10.75 -9.86
C MET A 643 -36.17 9.30 -10.16
N VAL A 644 -35.43 8.33 -9.64
CA VAL A 644 -35.70 6.91 -9.89
C VAL A 644 -37.06 6.56 -9.26
N PHE A 645 -37.99 6.08 -10.10
CA PHE A 645 -39.40 5.80 -9.78
C PHE A 645 -40.34 7.02 -9.63
N GLU A 646 -39.88 8.23 -9.93
CA GLU A 646 -40.77 9.39 -10.05
C GLU A 646 -41.61 9.32 -11.33
N PRO A 647 -42.86 9.84 -11.34
CA PRO A 647 -43.67 9.88 -12.54
C PRO A 647 -43.02 10.79 -13.60
N ASN A 648 -42.96 10.34 -14.86
CA ASN A 648 -42.48 11.15 -15.98
C ASN A 648 -43.56 12.16 -16.45
N ASP A 649 -43.88 13.12 -15.57
CA ASP A 649 -44.78 14.24 -15.84
C ASP A 649 -44.02 15.55 -16.13
N LEU A 650 -44.77 16.61 -16.43
CA LEU A 650 -44.21 17.93 -16.73
C LEU A 650 -43.37 18.49 -15.56
N MET A 651 -43.81 18.24 -14.32
CA MET A 651 -43.17 18.82 -13.13
C MET A 651 -41.82 18.14 -12.86
N THR A 652 -41.76 16.82 -12.96
CA THR A 652 -40.51 16.06 -12.84
C THR A 652 -39.50 16.50 -13.89
N ARG A 653 -39.91 16.60 -15.17
CA ARG A 653 -39.04 17.07 -16.25
C ARG A 653 -38.51 18.48 -16.02
N HIS A 654 -39.38 19.39 -15.59
CA HIS A 654 -38.99 20.76 -15.29
C HIS A 654 -38.02 20.83 -14.10
N ALA A 655 -38.26 20.08 -13.04
CA ALA A 655 -37.38 20.02 -11.86
C ALA A 655 -35.99 19.49 -12.21
N VAL A 656 -35.90 18.46 -13.04
CA VAL A 656 -34.64 17.90 -13.54
C VAL A 656 -33.88 18.92 -14.39
N ALA A 657 -34.55 19.54 -15.37
CA ALA A 657 -33.95 20.56 -16.21
C ALA A 657 -33.42 21.76 -15.38
N GLN A 658 -34.21 22.26 -14.43
CA GLN A 658 -33.80 23.35 -13.54
C GLN A 658 -32.60 22.96 -12.67
N SER A 659 -32.55 21.72 -12.18
CA SER A 659 -31.44 21.22 -11.37
C SER A 659 -30.14 21.18 -12.17
N ALA A 660 -30.18 20.66 -13.40
CA ALA A 660 -29.02 20.63 -14.30
C ALA A 660 -28.58 22.04 -14.69
N VAL A 661 -29.50 22.93 -15.07
CA VAL A 661 -29.20 24.34 -15.39
C VAL A 661 -28.55 25.06 -14.20
N ALA A 662 -29.05 24.85 -12.98
CA ALA A 662 -28.49 25.48 -11.77
C ALA A 662 -27.07 24.99 -11.44
N LEU A 663 -26.70 23.76 -11.82
CA LEU A 663 -25.32 23.29 -11.73
C LEU A 663 -24.45 23.97 -12.81
N LEU A 664 -24.88 23.92 -14.06
CA LEU A 664 -24.09 24.41 -15.20
C LEU A 664 -23.89 25.94 -15.17
N ASP A 665 -24.91 26.71 -14.77
CA ASP A 665 -24.80 28.17 -14.56
C ASP A 665 -23.72 28.51 -13.52
N ARG A 666 -23.65 27.73 -12.43
CA ARG A 666 -22.62 27.90 -11.42
C ARG A 666 -21.23 27.61 -11.98
N LEU A 667 -21.07 26.50 -12.69
CA LEU A 667 -19.79 26.12 -13.31
C LEU A 667 -19.33 27.15 -14.34
N TRP A 668 -20.25 27.72 -15.13
CA TRP A 668 -19.95 28.81 -16.05
C TRP A 668 -19.48 30.06 -15.31
N ARG A 669 -20.17 30.48 -14.24
CA ARG A 669 -19.73 31.62 -13.40
C ARG A 669 -18.38 31.39 -12.71
N GLU A 670 -18.03 30.13 -12.44
CA GLU A 670 -16.72 29.73 -11.91
C GLU A 670 -15.62 29.62 -12.99
N GLY A 671 -15.95 29.85 -14.27
CA GLY A 671 -15.01 29.79 -15.40
C GLY A 671 -14.67 28.37 -15.89
N VAL A 672 -15.39 27.35 -15.40
CA VAL A 672 -15.21 25.95 -15.81
C VAL A 672 -15.70 25.73 -17.25
N LEU A 673 -16.76 26.45 -17.63
CA LEU A 673 -17.34 26.43 -18.98
C LEU A 673 -16.98 27.72 -19.73
N ALA A 674 -16.67 27.60 -21.01
CA ALA A 674 -16.39 28.72 -21.91
C ALA A 674 -17.68 29.37 -22.41
N GLY A 675 -17.60 30.58 -22.94
CA GLY A 675 -18.74 31.32 -23.51
C GLY A 675 -18.99 32.66 -22.84
N SER A 676 -19.38 33.66 -23.63
CA SER A 676 -19.66 35.02 -23.15
C SER A 676 -21.07 35.16 -22.57
N ALA A 677 -21.97 34.24 -22.91
CA ALA A 677 -23.33 34.13 -22.41
C ALA A 677 -23.67 32.67 -22.05
N PRO A 678 -24.65 32.41 -21.16
CA PRO A 678 -25.04 31.05 -20.77
C PRO A 678 -25.39 30.14 -21.96
N ALA A 679 -26.08 30.69 -22.97
CA ALA A 679 -26.50 29.95 -24.16
C ALA A 679 -25.34 29.49 -25.06
N GLU A 680 -24.16 30.10 -24.93
CA GLU A 680 -22.93 29.65 -25.61
C GLU A 680 -22.18 28.60 -24.77
N ALA A 681 -22.42 28.57 -23.46
CA ALA A 681 -21.67 27.77 -22.50
C ALA A 681 -22.29 26.40 -22.24
N TYR A 682 -23.62 26.32 -22.17
CA TYR A 682 -24.34 25.08 -21.93
C TYR A 682 -25.77 25.13 -22.45
N GLY A 683 -26.36 23.94 -22.63
CA GLY A 683 -27.76 23.74 -22.96
C GLY A 683 -28.34 22.53 -22.23
N VAL A 684 -29.59 22.61 -21.80
CA VAL A 684 -30.31 21.49 -21.19
C VAL A 684 -31.69 21.40 -21.81
N LYS A 685 -32.03 20.21 -22.34
CA LYS A 685 -33.36 19.91 -22.89
C LYS A 685 -33.99 18.72 -22.16
N CYS A 686 -35.18 18.92 -21.62
CA CYS A 686 -36.01 17.87 -21.03
C CYS A 686 -37.48 18.27 -21.17
N ASP A 687 -38.01 18.05 -22.36
CA ASP A 687 -39.35 18.47 -22.75
C ASP A 687 -40.07 17.35 -23.52
N ILE A 688 -41.22 17.66 -24.11
CA ILE A 688 -42.02 16.66 -24.85
C ILE A 688 -41.37 16.27 -26.18
N GLU A 689 -40.48 17.09 -26.74
CA GLU A 689 -39.85 16.82 -28.03
C GLU A 689 -38.79 15.72 -27.89
N ASN A 690 -37.97 15.76 -26.84
CA ASN A 690 -37.02 14.70 -26.55
C ASN A 690 -37.60 13.57 -25.66
N ASN A 691 -38.83 13.73 -25.15
CA ASN A 691 -39.57 12.69 -24.44
C ASN A 691 -40.95 12.42 -25.06
N PRO A 692 -40.99 11.84 -26.28
CA PRO A 692 -42.24 11.48 -26.95
C PRO A 692 -43.02 10.41 -26.17
N GLU A 693 -44.29 10.25 -26.51
CA GLU A 693 -45.20 9.33 -25.81
C GLU A 693 -44.70 7.88 -25.78
N GLU A 694 -44.09 7.41 -26.86
CA GLU A 694 -43.54 6.06 -26.98
C GLU A 694 -42.45 5.77 -25.93
N GLY A 695 -41.52 6.73 -25.72
CA GLY A 695 -40.49 6.65 -24.68
C GLY A 695 -41.08 6.76 -23.27
N ARG A 696 -42.06 7.66 -23.08
CA ARG A 696 -42.73 7.82 -21.78
C ARG A 696 -43.53 6.59 -21.38
N ALA A 697 -44.21 5.96 -22.33
CA ALA A 697 -44.99 4.74 -22.11
C ALA A 697 -44.11 3.54 -21.71
N THR A 698 -42.83 3.55 -22.12
CA THR A 698 -41.83 2.55 -21.72
C THR A 698 -41.04 2.96 -20.46
N GLY A 699 -41.41 4.06 -19.80
CA GLY A 699 -40.79 4.52 -18.56
C GLY A 699 -39.44 5.22 -18.75
N GLN A 700 -39.12 5.67 -19.96
CA GLN A 700 -37.86 6.37 -20.26
C GLN A 700 -38.01 7.88 -20.02
N LEU A 701 -36.98 8.50 -19.44
CA LEU A 701 -36.81 9.95 -19.33
C LEU A 701 -35.44 10.33 -19.90
N VAL A 702 -35.45 11.18 -20.93
CA VAL A 702 -34.26 11.68 -21.63
C VAL A 702 -34.00 13.13 -21.25
N VAL A 703 -32.75 13.43 -20.93
CA VAL A 703 -32.25 14.77 -20.62
C VAL A 703 -31.04 15.01 -21.50
N ASP A 704 -31.15 15.89 -22.49
CA ASP A 704 -30.01 16.26 -23.31
C ASP A 704 -29.25 17.38 -22.62
N VAL A 705 -27.96 17.17 -22.38
CA VAL A 705 -27.07 18.14 -21.75
C VAL A 705 -25.90 18.42 -22.67
N ALA A 706 -25.78 19.68 -23.11
CA ALA A 706 -24.67 20.18 -23.91
C ALA A 706 -23.80 21.09 -23.03
N VAL A 707 -22.48 20.97 -23.12
CA VAL A 707 -21.53 21.79 -22.35
C VAL A 707 -20.34 22.18 -23.24
N ALA A 708 -19.80 23.37 -23.00
CA ALA A 708 -18.57 23.85 -23.62
C ALA A 708 -17.47 23.98 -22.55
N PRO A 709 -16.65 22.94 -22.30
CA PRO A 709 -15.55 23.01 -21.34
C PRO A 709 -14.52 24.05 -21.75
N THR A 710 -13.96 24.77 -20.77
CA THR A 710 -12.86 25.70 -21.03
C THR A 710 -11.63 24.96 -21.55
N ALA A 711 -11.20 25.28 -22.77
CA ALA A 711 -10.01 24.71 -23.38
C ALA A 711 -8.74 25.48 -22.97
N PRO A 712 -7.60 24.80 -22.75
CA PRO A 712 -6.33 25.47 -22.45
C PRO A 712 -5.77 26.18 -23.70
N LEU A 713 -5.09 27.30 -23.47
CA LEU A 713 -4.36 28.03 -24.52
C LEU A 713 -3.02 27.35 -24.81
N GLU A 714 -2.93 26.59 -25.91
CA GLU A 714 -1.67 25.99 -26.36
C GLU A 714 -0.78 26.94 -27.17
N PHE A 715 -1.40 27.84 -27.95
CA PHE A 715 -0.68 28.77 -28.84
C PHE A 715 -1.13 30.20 -28.55
N ILE A 716 -0.16 31.08 -28.27
CA ILE A 716 -0.38 32.52 -28.13
C ILE A 716 0.38 33.21 -29.26
N LEU A 717 -0.36 33.74 -30.23
CA LEU A 717 0.19 34.41 -31.40
C LEU A 717 0.27 35.91 -31.13
N PHE A 718 1.46 36.43 -30.82
CA PHE A 718 1.70 37.87 -30.76
C PHE A 718 1.92 38.41 -32.17
N ARG A 719 0.99 39.22 -32.68
CA ARG A 719 1.16 39.95 -33.94
C ARG A 719 1.65 41.36 -33.61
N LEU A 720 2.93 41.63 -33.87
CA LEU A 720 3.54 42.96 -33.69
C LEU A 720 3.40 43.74 -35.00
N GLY A 721 2.54 44.76 -35.00
CA GLY A 721 2.45 45.74 -36.08
C GLY A 721 3.19 47.01 -35.70
N ASN A 722 3.97 47.58 -36.63
CA ASN A 722 4.52 48.91 -36.47
C ASN A 722 3.36 49.89 -36.74
N ALA A 723 2.83 50.54 -35.70
CA ALA A 723 1.69 51.43 -35.85
C ALA A 723 2.11 52.78 -36.43
N LEU A 724 2.45 52.80 -37.72
CA LEU A 724 2.31 53.92 -38.66
C LEU A 724 2.10 53.28 -40.05
N ASP A 725 0.87 53.38 -40.55
CA ASP A 725 0.33 52.85 -41.82
C ASP A 725 -0.06 51.36 -41.90
N ALA A 726 -1.36 51.17 -41.72
CA ALA A 726 -2.22 50.11 -42.27
C ALA A 726 -1.72 48.66 -42.25
N LEU A 727 -2.30 47.87 -41.33
CA LEU A 727 -2.28 46.41 -41.33
C LEU A 727 -2.78 45.85 -42.68
N LYS A 728 -1.86 45.52 -43.59
CA LYS A 728 -2.12 44.53 -44.65
C LYS A 728 -2.07 43.14 -44.02
N VAL A 729 -3.26 42.59 -43.79
CA VAL A 729 -3.44 41.17 -43.48
C VAL A 729 -3.10 40.38 -44.74
N THR A 730 -1.99 39.64 -44.73
CA THR A 730 -1.80 38.50 -45.63
C THR A 730 -2.29 37.25 -44.93
N GLU A 731 -3.30 36.60 -45.51
CA GLU A 731 -3.68 35.23 -45.17
C GLU A 731 -2.48 34.31 -45.32
N ALA A 732 -2.19 33.52 -44.28
CA ALA A 732 -1.32 32.36 -44.41
C ALA A 732 -2.23 31.13 -44.60
N THR A 733 -2.13 30.56 -45.79
CA THR A 733 -2.79 29.32 -46.22
C THR A 733 -2.25 28.13 -45.43
N ARG A 734 -3.18 27.40 -44.78
CA ARG A 734 -3.14 26.05 -44.18
C ARG A 734 -1.87 25.53 -43.50
#